data_AF-A0A973ZAJ5-F1
#
_entry.id   AF-A0A973ZAJ5-F1
#
_cell.length_a   1.000
_cell.length_b   1.000
_cell.length_c   1.000
_cell.angle_alpha   90.00
_cell.angle_beta   90.00
_cell.angle_gamma   90.00
#
_symmetry.space_group_name_H-M   'P 1'
#
loop_
_entity.id
_entity.type
_entity.pdbx_description
1 polymer ?
#
loop_
_entity_poly.entity_id
_entity_poly.type
_entity_poly.pdbx_seq_one_letter_code
_entity_poly.pdbx_strand_id
1 'polypeptide(L)'
;MPVTIQPRSTWAVYVEDDAERAKAAAPPEAGSPWEPYKGGVFIHYRGSFFSFDPDSEEDCKKDIAGVFEEDLDDGEKDIQYNFLICPHGVVYEGRGLERGEANGGDAPASGDVPKGHIWVDGYGAVGRNTAFYSICALLAEPDYPTDEMLRSYRDLIGYLRSEAPSDRRAGPNIFPHSKGYDTQCPGNLTMYAQQGSTIDPSVPWKGRGDIYVYAAQKWVNAAYAGVAPGYVRCPETGYTGWSTVLSLTQGLQHELGISPTVQSYGPGTFTAVKNRNTLPGQEFNANIVRIYNSALWCKGYWTSTKLGIWNSDSEDALAQLYGDIGLSYTNLSQKYAMWPHVSKALLRMDQFRLVRAGDINIRAVQHRLNSRYVAGIGIPAMGLVPCDGIYSRDVQQGFMMAIQYEIGIAPASINGYFGPGTQAGLKGKGSAALSGDLRHLFRAACYFNSPTILSSGAPLMYNPDDIGTDAETSTHLTWLRSFQAFSQIPVTATNDYTTWAQLLVSSGDTARPATGCDCITEITPARAQALKAAGYRIVGRYLDEHLPPSDPYYLGKALKPGEPQVIYDAGLRLFPIFQYNGTQLGNFTYDKGYDQGGKAHAKAVEHGIGAGACIYFAVDYDAMDSEIDSNVLPYFKGVRDALAALGNRYDYGVYGSRNVCIRVSHEADARWSFVSGMSWGFSGNLGYPLPANWSLNQIREYEFQSGWGLDHNIWRDGGDPGVSRVS
;
A
#
# COMPACT_ATOMS: atom_id res chain seq x y z
N MET A 1 -3.43 13.20 23.25
CA MET A 1 -4.33 13.96 24.17
C MET A 1 -3.45 14.54 25.29
N PRO A 2 -3.89 15.51 26.12
CA PRO A 2 -3.08 15.87 27.28
C PRO A 2 -2.87 14.63 28.16
N VAL A 3 -1.61 14.33 28.47
CA VAL A 3 -1.25 13.20 29.33
C VAL A 3 -1.72 13.51 30.75
N THR A 4 -2.49 12.61 31.34
CA THR A 4 -2.83 12.67 32.77
C THR A 4 -1.91 11.74 33.54
N ILE A 5 -1.06 12.32 34.39
CA ILE A 5 -0.13 11.57 35.26
C ILE A 5 -0.74 11.55 36.67
N GLN A 6 -1.03 10.35 37.19
CA GLN A 6 -1.55 10.18 38.54
C GLN A 6 -0.42 10.39 39.56
N PRO A 7 -0.60 11.31 40.53
CA PRO A 7 0.45 11.63 41.48
C PRO A 7 0.72 10.47 42.45
N ARG A 8 1.90 10.48 43.07
CA ARG A 8 2.34 9.44 44.02
C ARG A 8 1.33 9.14 45.12
N SER A 9 0.64 10.18 45.61
CA SER A 9 -0.40 10.05 46.65
C SER A 9 -1.55 9.11 46.28
N THR A 10 -1.78 8.82 45.00
CA THR A 10 -2.84 7.92 44.54
C THR A 10 -2.53 6.44 44.79
N TRP A 11 -1.25 6.04 44.77
CA TRP A 11 -0.82 4.67 45.00
C TRP A 11 -0.14 4.49 46.35
N ALA A 12 0.47 5.54 46.91
CA ALA A 12 1.13 5.49 48.21
C ALA A 12 0.20 5.02 49.34
N VAL A 13 -1.11 5.24 49.23
CA VAL A 13 -2.10 4.77 50.23
C VAL A 13 -2.13 3.25 50.41
N TYR A 14 -1.56 2.48 49.47
CA TYR A 14 -1.51 1.02 49.53
C TYR A 14 -0.21 0.45 50.11
N VAL A 15 0.79 1.30 50.43
CA VAL A 15 2.02 0.88 51.16
C VAL A 15 1.64 0.49 52.58
N GLU A 16 2.17 -0.63 53.08
CA GLU A 16 1.75 -1.21 54.35
C GLU A 16 2.29 -0.42 55.55
N ASP A 17 3.60 -0.16 55.60
CA ASP A 17 4.25 0.56 56.69
C ASP A 17 3.95 2.07 56.66
N ASP A 18 3.59 2.66 57.80
CA ASP A 18 3.15 4.06 57.87
C ASP A 18 4.28 5.07 57.58
N ALA A 19 5.52 4.75 57.93
CA ALA A 19 6.66 5.63 57.65
C ALA A 19 7.05 5.56 56.16
N GLU A 20 7.03 4.37 55.59
CA GLU A 20 7.25 4.14 54.17
C GLU A 20 6.12 4.72 53.31
N ARG A 21 4.86 4.62 53.76
CA ARG A 21 3.69 5.25 53.13
C ARG A 21 3.83 6.77 53.04
N ALA A 22 4.26 7.40 54.13
CA ALA A 22 4.53 8.83 54.16
C ALA A 22 5.65 9.22 53.18
N LYS A 23 6.70 8.38 53.08
CA LYS A 23 7.80 8.55 52.13
C LYS A 23 7.35 8.34 50.68
N ALA A 24 6.53 7.33 50.42
CA ALA A 24 5.93 7.05 49.12
C ALA A 24 5.07 8.21 48.62
N ALA A 25 4.31 8.87 49.50
CA ALA A 25 3.47 10.02 49.16
C ALA A 25 4.25 11.34 48.98
N ALA A 26 5.48 11.43 49.49
CA ALA A 26 6.31 12.63 49.39
C ALA A 26 6.93 12.78 48.00
N PRO A 27 7.24 14.02 47.56
CA PRO A 27 8.01 14.24 46.34
C PRO A 27 9.38 13.54 46.42
N PRO A 28 9.88 12.97 45.30
CA PRO A 28 11.21 12.36 45.25
C PRO A 28 12.31 13.36 45.65
N GLU A 29 13.31 12.90 46.40
CA GLU A 29 14.49 13.71 46.71
C GLU A 29 15.25 14.06 45.43
N ALA A 30 15.54 15.35 45.22
CA ALA A 30 16.27 15.83 44.05
C ALA A 30 17.61 15.09 43.87
N GLY A 31 17.87 14.62 42.65
CA GLY A 31 19.06 13.84 42.31
C GLY A 31 20.27 14.67 41.87
N SER A 32 21.33 13.98 41.45
CA SER A 32 22.48 14.54 40.73
C SER A 32 22.05 15.30 39.45
N PRO A 33 22.92 16.16 38.88
CA PRO A 33 22.63 16.81 37.60
C PRO A 33 22.13 15.82 36.54
N TRP A 34 21.02 16.17 35.92
CA TRP A 34 20.27 15.31 35.02
C TRP A 34 19.97 16.05 33.73
N GLU A 35 20.36 15.46 32.60
CA GLU A 35 20.30 16.04 31.26
C GLU A 35 19.54 15.10 30.31
N PRO A 36 18.23 14.89 30.52
CA PRO A 36 17.45 13.91 29.76
C PRO A 36 17.40 14.21 28.25
N TYR A 37 17.68 15.44 27.84
CA TYR A 37 17.73 15.85 26.43
C TYR A 37 18.88 15.18 25.66
N LYS A 38 19.93 14.71 26.34
CA LYS A 38 21.05 13.99 25.72
C LYS A 38 20.72 12.53 25.43
N GLY A 39 19.82 11.93 26.19
CA GLY A 39 19.41 10.54 26.04
C GLY A 39 17.99 10.45 25.51
N GLY A 40 17.02 10.31 26.42
CA GLY A 40 15.62 10.07 26.09
C GLY A 40 14.94 9.20 27.16
N VAL A 41 14.38 8.07 26.74
CA VAL A 41 13.68 7.14 27.65
C VAL A 41 14.22 5.72 27.54
N PHE A 42 14.31 5.03 28.68
CA PHE A 42 14.41 3.58 28.77
C PHE A 42 13.05 2.97 29.08
N ILE A 43 12.75 1.87 28.39
CA ILE A 43 11.54 1.09 28.59
C ILE A 43 11.88 -0.12 29.47
N HIS A 44 11.04 -0.32 30.49
CA HIS A 44 11.16 -1.37 31.49
C HIS A 44 9.86 -2.16 31.64
N TYR A 45 9.93 -3.29 32.34
CA TYR A 45 8.78 -4.14 32.70
C TYR A 45 8.97 -4.70 34.13
N ARG A 46 7.96 -5.37 34.69
CA ARG A 46 7.99 -5.90 36.07
C ARG A 46 8.86 -7.15 36.26
N GLY A 47 9.26 -7.84 35.19
CA GLY A 47 10.11 -9.03 35.28
C GLY A 47 9.45 -10.31 34.79
N SER A 48 10.07 -11.45 35.11
CA SER A 48 9.75 -12.77 34.52
C SER A 48 9.07 -13.75 35.47
N PHE A 49 8.84 -13.35 36.73
CA PHE A 49 8.51 -14.28 37.81
C PHE A 49 7.01 -14.45 38.10
N PHE A 50 6.12 -13.70 37.42
CA PHE A 50 4.67 -13.79 37.58
C PHE A 50 3.92 -13.33 36.32
N SER A 51 2.60 -13.48 36.28
CA SER A 51 1.70 -12.83 35.31
C SER A 51 0.91 -11.76 36.07
N PHE A 52 0.68 -10.61 35.45
CA PHE A 52 -0.07 -9.50 36.02
C PHE A 52 -1.18 -9.06 35.07
N ASP A 53 -2.39 -9.57 35.32
CA ASP A 53 -3.62 -9.22 34.62
C ASP A 53 -4.59 -8.53 35.60
N PRO A 54 -4.42 -7.22 35.84
CA PRO A 54 -5.21 -6.50 36.84
C PRO A 54 -6.65 -6.28 36.37
N ASP A 55 -7.63 -6.61 37.22
CA ASP A 55 -9.05 -6.35 36.95
C ASP A 55 -9.41 -4.85 37.09
N SER A 56 -8.60 -4.09 37.82
CA SER A 56 -8.90 -2.70 38.15
C SER A 56 -7.66 -1.81 38.27
N GLU A 57 -7.88 -0.49 38.26
CA GLU A 57 -6.85 0.49 38.63
C GLU A 57 -6.39 0.37 40.10
N GLU A 58 -7.22 -0.17 40.98
CA GLU A 58 -6.84 -0.41 42.38
C GLU A 58 -5.74 -1.48 42.47
N ASP A 59 -5.84 -2.55 41.68
CA ASP A 59 -4.82 -3.59 41.62
C ASP A 59 -3.49 -3.05 41.07
N CYS A 60 -3.56 -2.16 40.08
CA CYS A 60 -2.39 -1.46 39.55
C CYS A 60 -1.69 -0.61 40.63
N LYS A 61 -2.47 0.11 41.44
CA LYS A 61 -1.93 0.96 42.53
C LYS A 61 -1.28 0.12 43.64
N LYS A 62 -1.86 -1.05 43.95
CA LYS A 62 -1.27 -2.02 44.90
C LYS A 62 0.04 -2.59 44.38
N ASP A 63 0.13 -2.97 43.10
CA ASP A 63 1.40 -3.45 42.53
C ASP A 63 2.48 -2.36 42.53
N ILE A 64 2.13 -1.09 42.24
CA ILE A 64 3.09 0.03 42.33
C ILE A 64 3.59 0.23 43.76
N ALA A 65 2.71 0.13 44.77
CA ALA A 65 3.12 0.19 46.16
C ALA A 65 4.08 -0.96 46.52
N GLY A 66 3.80 -2.18 46.05
CA GLY A 66 4.70 -3.33 46.19
C GLY A 66 6.05 -3.14 45.51
N VAL A 67 6.10 -2.54 44.30
CA VAL A 67 7.38 -2.20 43.62
C VAL A 67 8.21 -1.25 44.48
N PHE A 68 7.57 -0.25 45.09
CA PHE A 68 8.26 0.68 45.97
C PHE A 68 8.83 -0.04 47.20
N GLU A 69 8.07 -0.93 47.83
CA GLU A 69 8.53 -1.74 48.97
C GLU A 69 9.68 -2.68 48.58
N GLU A 70 9.57 -3.38 47.44
CA GLU A 70 10.63 -4.24 46.87
C GLU A 70 11.93 -3.45 46.66
N ASP A 71 11.86 -2.25 46.07
CA ASP A 71 13.03 -1.40 45.86
C ASP A 71 13.67 -0.98 47.20
N LEU A 72 12.87 -0.66 48.23
CA LEU A 72 13.41 -0.33 49.57
C LEU A 72 14.12 -1.52 50.21
N ASP A 73 13.56 -2.72 50.10
CA ASP A 73 14.15 -3.97 50.59
C ASP A 73 15.49 -4.29 49.90
N ASP A 74 15.60 -3.96 48.61
CA ASP A 74 16.85 -4.06 47.83
C ASP A 74 17.88 -2.96 48.17
N GLY A 75 17.55 -2.08 49.13
CA GLY A 75 18.43 -1.03 49.65
C GLY A 75 18.37 0.27 48.87
N GLU A 76 17.42 0.42 47.94
CA GLU A 76 17.18 1.68 47.27
C GLU A 76 16.49 2.69 48.20
N LYS A 77 16.66 3.96 47.86
CA LYS A 77 16.07 5.05 48.66
C LYS A 77 14.65 5.39 48.23
N ASP A 78 14.23 5.00 47.03
CA ASP A 78 12.94 5.31 46.44
C ASP A 78 12.74 4.41 45.20
N ILE A 79 11.48 4.27 44.76
CA ILE A 79 11.12 3.52 43.55
C ILE A 79 12.03 3.90 42.38
N GLN A 80 12.54 2.93 41.62
CA GLN A 80 13.63 3.18 40.67
C GLN A 80 13.21 3.80 39.33
N TYR A 81 11.91 3.83 39.05
CA TYR A 81 11.30 4.24 37.80
C TYR A 81 10.74 5.66 37.87
N ASN A 82 10.84 6.44 36.77
CA ASN A 82 10.23 7.77 36.70
C ASN A 82 8.72 7.70 36.61
N PHE A 83 8.23 6.81 35.75
CA PHE A 83 6.81 6.63 35.49
C PHE A 83 6.49 5.15 35.38
N LEU A 84 5.28 4.78 35.78
CA LEU A 84 4.74 3.44 35.62
C LEU A 84 3.46 3.49 34.79
N ILE A 85 3.28 2.55 33.87
CA ILE A 85 2.11 2.48 32.99
C ILE A 85 1.45 1.13 33.17
N CYS A 86 0.16 1.14 33.52
CA CYS A 86 -0.60 -0.10 33.69
C CYS A 86 -1.28 -0.56 32.38
N PRO A 87 -1.77 -1.82 32.31
CA PRO A 87 -2.52 -2.34 31.17
C PRO A 87 -3.77 -1.52 30.78
N HIS A 88 -4.35 -0.78 31.71
CA HIS A 88 -5.46 0.14 31.44
C HIS A 88 -5.04 1.45 30.74
N GLY A 89 -3.74 1.67 30.53
CA GLY A 89 -3.21 2.90 29.96
C GLY A 89 -3.09 4.08 30.94
N VAL A 90 -3.23 3.86 32.25
CA VAL A 90 -3.03 4.92 33.24
C VAL A 90 -1.55 5.09 33.53
N VAL A 91 -1.07 6.34 33.52
CA VAL A 91 0.30 6.71 33.86
C VAL A 91 0.34 7.13 35.33
N TYR A 92 1.27 6.54 36.09
CA TYR A 92 1.52 6.85 37.49
C TYR A 92 2.91 7.45 37.65
N GLU A 93 3.01 8.44 38.51
CA GLU A 93 4.27 9.06 38.90
C GLU A 93 5.04 8.17 39.89
N GLY A 94 6.30 7.86 39.57
CA GLY A 94 7.28 7.33 40.51
C GLY A 94 8.25 8.44 40.89
N ARG A 95 9.43 8.48 40.28
CA ARG A 95 10.42 9.58 40.44
C ARG A 95 10.09 10.86 39.66
N GLY A 96 9.06 10.82 38.81
CA GLY A 96 8.56 11.98 38.08
C GLY A 96 9.62 12.71 37.25
N LEU A 97 9.56 14.04 37.28
CA LEU A 97 10.47 14.98 36.59
C LEU A 97 11.60 15.46 37.52
N GLU A 98 11.67 14.94 38.74
CA GLU A 98 12.55 15.42 39.81
C GLU A 98 13.99 14.92 39.64
N ARG A 99 14.18 13.70 39.12
CA ARG A 99 15.49 13.05 38.94
C ARG A 99 15.46 11.91 37.92
N GLY A 100 16.62 11.50 37.42
CA GLY A 100 16.75 10.36 36.51
C GLY A 100 16.51 8.98 37.13
N GLU A 101 16.51 7.97 36.28
CA GLU A 101 16.34 6.56 36.67
C GLU A 101 17.43 6.07 37.64
N ALA A 102 17.19 4.96 38.37
CA ALA A 102 18.26 4.26 39.11
C ALA A 102 18.70 2.95 38.45
N ASN A 103 17.89 2.39 37.55
CA ASN A 103 18.05 1.04 37.02
C ASN A 103 19.20 0.83 36.00
N GLY A 104 20.00 1.86 35.70
CA GLY A 104 21.06 1.81 34.70
C GLY A 104 22.49 1.72 35.24
N GLY A 105 22.68 1.89 36.55
CA GLY A 105 24.01 2.08 37.16
C GLY A 105 25.00 0.92 36.97
N ASP A 106 24.49 -0.29 36.77
CA ASP A 106 25.28 -1.51 36.69
C ASP A 106 25.57 -2.03 35.27
N ALA A 107 25.15 -1.30 34.24
CA ALA A 107 25.50 -1.66 32.86
C ALA A 107 27.04 -1.76 32.70
N PRO A 108 27.58 -2.88 32.18
CA PRO A 108 29.02 -3.09 32.10
C PRO A 108 29.66 -2.10 31.12
N ALA A 109 30.95 -1.82 31.31
CA ALA A 109 31.71 -1.06 30.33
C ALA A 109 31.82 -1.84 28.99
N SER A 110 31.78 -1.14 27.87
CA SER A 110 31.89 -1.72 26.52
C SER A 110 32.63 -0.78 25.58
N GLY A 111 33.82 -1.18 25.13
CA GLY A 111 34.69 -0.32 24.32
C GLY A 111 34.98 1.00 25.04
N ASP A 112 34.67 2.12 24.37
CA ASP A 112 34.84 3.48 24.90
C ASP A 112 33.66 3.95 25.80
N VAL A 113 32.70 3.07 26.12
CA VAL A 113 31.56 3.37 26.99
C VAL A 113 31.86 2.89 28.42
N PRO A 114 31.95 3.79 29.42
CA PRO A 114 32.19 3.41 30.82
C PRO A 114 31.03 2.62 31.43
N LYS A 115 31.27 2.01 32.61
CA LYS A 115 30.21 1.38 33.42
C LYS A 115 29.09 2.40 33.69
N GLY A 116 27.83 1.95 33.58
CA GLY A 116 26.64 2.78 33.81
C GLY A 116 26.36 3.83 32.71
N HIS A 117 27.06 3.75 31.57
CA HIS A 117 26.88 4.66 30.43
C HIS A 117 26.36 3.92 29.19
N ILE A 118 25.88 4.69 28.23
CA ILE A 118 25.47 4.21 26.91
C ILE A 118 25.90 5.21 25.83
N TRP A 119 26.23 4.72 24.65
CA TRP A 119 26.53 5.58 23.51
C TRP A 119 25.25 6.17 22.91
N VAL A 120 25.23 7.49 22.74
CA VAL A 120 24.21 8.22 21.99
C VAL A 120 24.86 9.04 20.89
N ASP A 121 24.36 8.88 19.66
CA ASP A 121 24.87 9.61 18.52
C ASP A 121 24.70 11.12 18.71
N GLY A 122 25.80 11.85 18.46
CA GLY A 122 25.88 13.30 18.69
C GLY A 122 26.28 13.72 20.11
N TYR A 123 26.22 12.82 21.09
CA TYR A 123 26.59 13.11 22.49
C TYR A 123 27.71 12.23 23.06
N GLY A 124 28.00 11.08 22.43
CA GLY A 124 28.99 10.12 22.90
C GLY A 124 28.48 9.28 24.07
N ALA A 125 29.37 8.89 24.99
CA ALA A 125 28.99 8.14 26.18
C ALA A 125 28.27 9.05 27.19
N VAL A 126 27.01 8.77 27.45
CA VAL A 126 26.18 9.48 28.44
C VAL A 126 25.74 8.53 29.54
N GLY A 127 25.61 9.02 30.77
CA GLY A 127 25.19 8.19 31.91
C GLY A 127 23.73 7.80 31.79
N ARG A 128 23.40 6.53 32.07
CA ARG A 128 22.02 6.03 31.98
C ARG A 128 21.11 6.74 32.98
N ASN A 129 21.53 6.77 34.24
CA ASN A 129 20.84 7.46 35.35
C ASN A 129 20.90 9.01 35.25
N THR A 130 21.73 9.57 34.37
CA THR A 130 21.91 11.03 34.23
C THR A 130 21.45 11.61 32.89
N ALA A 131 21.01 10.77 31.94
CA ALA A 131 20.54 11.23 30.63
C ALA A 131 19.21 10.60 30.19
N PHE A 132 18.59 9.73 31.00
CA PHE A 132 17.35 9.06 30.63
C PHE A 132 16.28 9.13 31.71
N TYR A 133 15.03 9.14 31.25
CA TYR A 133 13.87 8.71 32.02
C TYR A 133 13.75 7.19 31.98
N SER A 134 13.15 6.59 33.00
CA SER A 134 12.73 5.20 33.01
C SER A 134 11.22 5.08 33.11
N ILE A 135 10.62 4.37 32.14
CA ILE A 135 9.18 4.12 32.12
C ILE A 135 8.99 2.60 32.26
N CYS A 136 8.35 2.18 33.34
CA CYS A 136 8.07 0.78 33.63
C CYS A 136 6.64 0.42 33.23
N ALA A 137 6.47 -0.64 32.44
CA ALA A 137 5.16 -1.24 32.30
C ALA A 137 4.88 -2.14 33.50
N LEU A 138 3.66 -2.04 34.05
CA LEU A 138 3.11 -3.08 34.92
C LEU A 138 2.72 -4.28 34.04
N LEU A 139 3.74 -4.98 33.56
CA LEU A 139 3.67 -6.08 32.62
C LEU A 139 4.79 -7.07 32.96
N ALA A 140 4.48 -8.37 32.98
CA ALA A 140 5.46 -9.42 33.20
C ALA A 140 5.64 -10.31 31.96
N GLU A 141 6.66 -11.18 31.94
CA GLU A 141 7.06 -11.95 30.76
C GLU A 141 5.98 -12.83 30.08
N PRO A 142 4.96 -13.42 30.77
CA PRO A 142 3.88 -14.10 30.06
C PRO A 142 2.91 -13.14 29.35
N ASP A 143 2.92 -11.86 29.71
CA ASP A 143 1.89 -10.90 29.33
C ASP A 143 2.31 -10.05 28.12
N TYR A 144 1.32 -9.54 27.38
CA TYR A 144 1.52 -8.69 26.22
C TYR A 144 0.99 -7.29 26.48
N PRO A 145 1.66 -6.24 25.98
CA PRO A 145 1.15 -4.88 26.16
C PRO A 145 -0.19 -4.70 25.45
N THR A 146 -1.10 -4.00 26.13
CA THR A 146 -2.39 -3.56 25.58
C THR A 146 -2.22 -2.36 24.64
N ASP A 147 -3.22 -2.10 23.80
CA ASP A 147 -3.21 -0.91 22.94
C ASP A 147 -3.22 0.38 23.78
N GLU A 148 -3.96 0.38 24.89
CA GLU A 148 -4.04 1.47 25.85
C GLU A 148 -2.67 1.77 26.47
N MET A 149 -1.94 0.75 26.93
CA MET A 149 -0.59 0.91 27.46
C MET A 149 0.36 1.51 26.42
N LEU A 150 0.37 0.98 25.19
CA LEU A 150 1.23 1.48 24.11
C LEU A 150 0.88 2.92 23.69
N ARG A 151 -0.40 3.30 23.71
CA ARG A 151 -0.84 4.69 23.49
C ARG A 151 -0.35 5.59 24.61
N SER A 152 -0.40 5.14 25.86
CA SER A 152 0.07 5.94 26.99
C SER A 152 1.58 6.09 27.00
N TYR A 153 2.35 5.08 26.57
CA TYR A 153 3.78 5.25 26.28
C TYR A 153 4.01 6.35 25.27
N ARG A 154 3.27 6.30 24.15
CA ARG A 154 3.39 7.30 23.07
C ARG A 154 3.07 8.71 23.55
N ASP A 155 1.95 8.87 24.24
CA ASP A 155 1.50 10.18 24.73
C ASP A 155 2.47 10.71 25.81
N LEU A 156 2.92 9.86 26.75
CA LEU A 156 3.91 10.23 27.77
C LEU A 156 5.25 10.65 27.16
N ILE A 157 5.77 9.90 26.18
CA ILE A 157 7.01 10.26 25.48
C ILE A 157 6.84 11.58 24.72
N GLY A 158 5.65 11.81 24.14
CA GLY A 158 5.28 13.09 23.55
C GLY A 158 5.38 14.23 24.56
N TYR A 159 4.68 14.10 25.69
CA TYR A 159 4.72 15.06 26.80
C TYR A 159 6.17 15.34 27.27
N LEU A 160 6.97 14.31 27.49
CA LEU A 160 8.35 14.43 27.95
C LEU A 160 9.25 15.16 26.93
N ARG A 161 8.94 15.10 25.63
CA ARG A 161 9.72 15.78 24.58
C ARG A 161 9.30 17.23 24.36
N SER A 162 8.01 17.55 24.48
CA SER A 162 7.48 18.87 24.07
C SER A 162 6.93 19.72 25.21
N GLU A 163 6.31 19.12 26.21
CA GLU A 163 5.49 19.82 27.21
C GLU A 163 6.16 19.89 28.59
N ALA A 164 7.05 18.94 28.92
CA ALA A 164 7.86 19.00 30.12
C ALA A 164 8.70 20.31 30.17
N PRO A 165 9.04 20.79 31.40
CA PRO A 165 9.93 21.94 31.59
C PRO A 165 11.18 21.83 30.73
N SER A 166 11.68 22.95 30.21
CA SER A 166 12.73 22.96 29.17
C SER A 166 14.02 22.25 29.58
N ASP A 167 14.37 22.29 30.87
CA ASP A 167 15.53 21.62 31.49
C ASP A 167 15.25 20.15 31.86
N ARG A 168 14.06 19.66 31.58
CA ARG A 168 13.58 18.29 31.80
C ARG A 168 13.13 17.58 30.53
N ARG A 169 13.23 18.22 29.37
CA ARG A 169 12.81 17.58 28.11
C ARG A 169 13.66 16.37 27.77
N ALA A 170 13.02 15.28 27.37
CA ALA A 170 13.67 14.06 26.92
C ALA A 170 14.23 14.20 25.49
N GLY A 171 15.36 13.54 25.23
CA GLY A 171 15.90 13.37 23.89
C GLY A 171 15.07 12.43 22.99
N PRO A 172 15.49 12.24 21.73
CA PRO A 172 14.74 11.46 20.75
C PRO A 172 14.91 9.94 20.93
N ASN A 173 15.82 9.48 21.79
CA ASN A 173 16.10 8.05 21.91
C ASN A 173 15.01 7.34 22.73
N ILE A 174 14.66 6.15 22.26
CA ILE A 174 13.83 5.17 22.97
C ILE A 174 14.64 3.88 22.96
N PHE A 175 15.07 3.41 24.12
CA PHE A 175 15.90 2.22 24.22
C PHE A 175 15.25 1.16 25.12
N PRO A 176 15.45 -0.15 24.82
CA PRO A 176 15.15 -1.18 25.77
C PRO A 176 16.19 -1.12 26.90
N HIS A 177 15.82 -1.54 28.10
CA HIS A 177 16.77 -1.69 29.20
C HIS A 177 17.96 -2.57 28.81
N SER A 178 17.73 -3.63 28.02
CA SER A 178 18.73 -4.55 27.46
C SER A 178 19.75 -3.92 26.50
N LYS A 179 19.58 -2.67 26.06
CA LYS A 179 20.58 -2.04 25.21
C LYS A 179 21.86 -1.76 26.00
N GLY A 180 22.92 -2.51 25.70
CA GLY A 180 24.21 -2.40 26.40
C GLY A 180 24.20 -2.99 27.81
N TYR A 181 23.19 -3.80 28.15
CA TYR A 181 23.08 -4.46 29.45
C TYR A 181 22.46 -5.85 29.27
N ASP A 182 23.08 -6.89 29.80
CA ASP A 182 22.62 -8.28 29.63
C ASP A 182 21.43 -8.57 30.56
N THR A 183 20.23 -8.24 30.07
CA THR A 183 18.96 -8.43 30.78
C THR A 183 17.84 -8.80 29.80
N GLN A 184 16.83 -9.50 30.28
CA GLN A 184 15.60 -9.78 29.52
C GLN A 184 14.66 -8.57 29.43
N CYS A 185 14.88 -7.54 30.27
CA CYS A 185 14.06 -6.34 30.29
C CYS A 185 14.18 -5.55 28.97
N PRO A 186 13.07 -5.10 28.34
CA PRO A 186 11.69 -5.06 28.86
C PRO A 186 10.76 -6.18 28.38
N GLY A 187 11.28 -7.39 28.14
CA GLY A 187 10.47 -8.54 27.73
C GLY A 187 9.75 -8.32 26.40
N ASN A 188 8.44 -8.57 26.38
CA ASN A 188 7.60 -8.42 25.18
C ASN A 188 7.48 -6.97 24.66
N LEU A 189 7.94 -5.97 25.42
CA LEU A 189 8.05 -4.58 24.95
C LEU A 189 9.30 -4.30 24.10
N THR A 190 10.24 -5.24 24.01
CA THR A 190 11.52 -5.04 23.31
C THR A 190 11.31 -4.60 21.85
N MET A 191 10.30 -5.12 21.16
CA MET A 191 9.98 -4.73 19.78
C MET A 191 9.51 -3.28 19.62
N TYR A 192 9.00 -2.67 20.70
CA TYR A 192 8.56 -1.26 20.71
C TYR A 192 9.60 -0.31 21.29
N ALA A 193 10.54 -0.80 22.09
CA ALA A 193 11.55 0.00 22.76
C ALA A 193 12.67 0.45 21.79
N GLN A 194 12.31 1.07 20.68
CA GLN A 194 13.21 1.57 19.65
C GLN A 194 12.61 2.79 18.98
N GLN A 195 13.46 3.70 18.52
CA GLN A 195 13.03 4.86 17.74
C GLN A 195 12.29 4.42 16.46
N GLY A 196 11.25 5.15 16.08
CA GLY A 196 10.40 4.83 14.93
C GLY A 196 9.40 3.67 15.12
N SER A 197 9.28 3.14 16.34
CA SER A 197 8.24 2.18 16.69
C SER A 197 6.87 2.85 16.91
N THR A 198 5.84 2.06 17.18
CA THR A 198 4.46 2.56 17.43
C THR A 198 4.37 3.51 18.65
N ILE A 199 5.26 3.34 19.63
CA ILE A 199 5.33 4.20 20.84
C ILE A 199 6.14 5.48 20.60
N ASP A 200 6.80 5.64 19.45
CA ASP A 200 7.50 6.86 19.11
C ASP A 200 6.53 7.91 18.55
N PRO A 201 6.28 9.04 19.24
CA PRO A 201 5.35 10.06 18.77
C PRO A 201 5.75 10.70 17.42
N SER A 202 7.00 10.52 16.97
CA SER A 202 7.49 11.06 15.70
C SER A 202 7.03 10.32 14.44
N VAL A 203 6.44 9.12 14.58
CA VAL A 203 5.93 8.32 13.45
C VAL A 203 4.43 8.05 13.59
N PRO A 204 3.69 7.75 12.51
CA PRO A 204 2.28 7.38 12.61
C PRO A 204 2.06 6.14 13.49
N TRP A 205 0.93 6.10 14.21
CA TRP A 205 0.51 4.94 15.00
C TRP A 205 0.30 3.72 14.12
N LYS A 206 0.92 2.58 14.46
CA LYS A 206 0.85 1.32 13.69
C LYS A 206 0.05 0.22 14.39
N GLY A 207 -0.46 0.47 15.59
CA GLY A 207 -1.11 -0.57 16.41
C GLY A 207 -0.08 -1.41 17.17
N ARG A 208 -0.48 -2.63 17.52
CA ARG A 208 0.35 -3.66 18.15
C ARG A 208 1.01 -4.54 17.08
N GLY A 209 2.33 -4.71 17.18
CA GLY A 209 3.10 -5.71 16.42
C GLY A 209 2.88 -7.15 16.93
N ASP A 210 3.18 -8.14 16.09
CA ASP A 210 3.07 -9.57 16.41
C ASP A 210 4.40 -10.12 16.93
N ILE A 211 4.37 -10.77 18.10
CA ILE A 211 5.58 -11.28 18.76
C ILE A 211 6.26 -12.41 17.99
N TYR A 212 5.49 -13.22 17.25
CA TYR A 212 6.03 -14.33 16.48
C TYR A 212 6.60 -13.86 15.15
N VAL A 213 6.04 -12.80 14.57
CA VAL A 213 6.69 -12.06 13.48
C VAL A 213 8.00 -11.43 13.96
N TYR A 214 8.02 -10.83 15.16
CA TYR A 214 9.26 -10.30 15.75
C TYR A 214 10.30 -11.41 15.97
N ALA A 215 9.90 -12.54 16.54
CA ALA A 215 10.77 -13.70 16.73
C ALA A 215 11.32 -14.23 15.39
N ALA A 216 10.49 -14.28 14.36
CA ALA A 216 10.91 -14.66 13.01
C ALA A 216 11.94 -13.69 12.42
N GLN A 217 11.72 -12.38 12.57
CA GLN A 217 12.64 -11.33 12.09
C GLN A 217 14.01 -11.44 12.78
N LYS A 218 14.04 -11.58 14.12
CA LYS A 218 15.29 -11.80 14.86
C LYS A 218 16.00 -13.06 14.41
N TRP A 219 15.26 -14.17 14.30
CA TRP A 219 15.82 -15.45 13.93
C TRP A 219 16.42 -15.43 12.53
N VAL A 220 15.68 -14.96 11.52
CA VAL A 220 16.15 -14.97 10.12
C VAL A 220 17.37 -14.06 9.96
N ASN A 221 17.39 -12.90 10.63
CA ASN A 221 18.55 -12.02 10.64
C ASN A 221 19.77 -12.67 11.30
N ALA A 222 19.58 -13.31 12.46
CA ALA A 222 20.67 -13.97 13.18
C ALA A 222 21.21 -15.19 12.42
N ALA A 223 20.35 -15.95 11.75
CA ALA A 223 20.73 -17.17 11.04
C ALA A 223 21.51 -16.88 9.76
N TYR A 224 21.18 -15.80 9.04
CA TYR A 224 21.67 -15.61 7.67
C TYR A 224 22.53 -14.36 7.45
N ALA A 225 22.49 -13.35 8.33
CA ALA A 225 23.35 -12.17 8.19
C ALA A 225 24.83 -12.55 8.35
N GLY A 226 25.63 -12.23 7.33
CA GLY A 226 27.06 -12.61 7.29
C GLY A 226 27.31 -14.09 6.95
N VAL A 227 26.25 -14.91 6.84
CA VAL A 227 26.34 -16.35 6.52
C VAL A 227 25.91 -16.62 5.08
N ALA A 228 24.76 -16.07 4.64
CA ALA A 228 24.23 -16.27 3.30
C ALA A 228 24.66 -15.11 2.37
N PRO A 229 25.42 -15.38 1.28
CA PRO A 229 25.79 -14.34 0.33
C PRO A 229 24.55 -13.67 -0.28
N GLY A 230 24.55 -12.33 -0.34
CA GLY A 230 23.44 -11.53 -0.85
C GLY A 230 22.28 -11.28 0.13
N TYR A 231 22.31 -11.87 1.33
CA TYR A 231 21.25 -11.69 2.33
C TYR A 231 21.14 -10.24 2.80
N VAL A 232 19.90 -9.75 2.92
CA VAL A 232 19.58 -8.42 3.42
C VAL A 232 18.74 -8.55 4.70
N ARG A 233 19.16 -7.85 5.77
CA ARG A 233 18.43 -7.84 7.05
C ARG A 233 17.07 -7.17 6.91
N CYS A 234 16.06 -7.71 7.57
CA CYS A 234 14.77 -7.02 7.75
C CYS A 234 14.71 -6.29 9.10
N PRO A 235 13.83 -5.28 9.26
CA PRO A 235 13.58 -4.65 10.55
C PRO A 235 13.00 -5.64 11.56
N GLU A 236 13.46 -5.60 12.81
CA GLU A 236 12.97 -6.43 13.92
C GLU A 236 11.93 -5.63 14.71
N THR A 237 10.68 -5.62 14.23
CA THR A 237 9.61 -4.71 14.70
C THR A 237 8.29 -5.40 15.03
N GLY A 238 8.14 -6.69 14.72
CA GLY A 238 6.87 -7.42 14.86
C GLY A 238 5.83 -7.10 13.77
N TYR A 239 6.12 -6.17 12.86
CA TYR A 239 5.27 -5.89 11.70
C TYR A 239 5.78 -6.64 10.48
N THR A 240 4.90 -7.41 9.84
CA THR A 240 5.17 -8.05 8.55
C THR A 240 5.27 -7.00 7.43
N GLY A 241 5.95 -7.35 6.33
CA GLY A 241 6.10 -6.50 5.15
C GLY A 241 7.07 -7.11 4.14
N TRP A 242 7.27 -6.43 3.02
CA TRP A 242 8.15 -6.90 1.93
C TRP A 242 9.55 -7.29 2.44
N SER A 243 10.17 -6.46 3.28
CA SER A 243 11.50 -6.76 3.83
C SER A 243 11.51 -8.09 4.60
N THR A 244 10.51 -8.34 5.45
CA THR A 244 10.42 -9.59 6.22
C THR A 244 10.23 -10.82 5.32
N VAL A 245 9.26 -10.80 4.39
CA VAL A 245 9.01 -11.96 3.52
C VAL A 245 10.16 -12.20 2.53
N LEU A 246 10.87 -11.15 2.10
CA LEU A 246 12.03 -11.27 1.22
C LEU A 246 13.26 -11.79 1.96
N SER A 247 13.49 -11.39 3.22
CA SER A 247 14.54 -11.99 4.05
C SER A 247 14.24 -13.48 4.32
N LEU A 248 12.98 -13.86 4.57
CA LEU A 248 12.58 -15.27 4.68
C LEU A 248 12.78 -16.02 3.35
N THR A 249 12.52 -15.38 2.21
CA THR A 249 12.79 -15.93 0.88
C THR A 249 14.28 -16.22 0.68
N GLN A 250 15.16 -15.30 1.08
CA GLN A 250 16.61 -15.49 1.01
C GLN A 250 17.08 -16.60 1.94
N GLY A 251 16.50 -16.70 3.14
CA GLY A 251 16.71 -17.84 4.04
C GLY A 251 16.36 -19.17 3.35
N LEU A 252 15.18 -19.26 2.73
CA LEU A 252 14.76 -20.47 2.01
C LEU A 252 15.71 -20.79 0.85
N GLN A 253 16.13 -19.78 0.09
CA GLN A 253 17.11 -19.95 -0.99
C GLN A 253 18.41 -20.56 -0.48
N HIS A 254 18.95 -20.04 0.63
CA HIS A 254 20.16 -20.58 1.25
C HIS A 254 20.00 -22.04 1.66
N GLU A 255 18.91 -22.38 2.35
CA GLU A 255 18.61 -23.76 2.77
C GLU A 255 18.37 -24.73 1.59
N LEU A 256 18.00 -24.19 0.43
CA LEU A 256 17.86 -24.94 -0.84
C LEU A 256 19.16 -24.98 -1.67
N GLY A 257 20.26 -24.42 -1.17
CA GLY A 257 21.57 -24.42 -1.84
C GLY A 257 21.71 -23.37 -2.95
N ILE A 258 20.86 -22.35 -2.99
CA ILE A 258 20.93 -21.24 -3.95
C ILE A 258 21.86 -20.15 -3.41
N SER A 259 22.90 -19.80 -4.20
CA SER A 259 23.86 -18.75 -3.86
C SER A 259 24.34 -18.00 -5.12
N PRO A 260 24.47 -16.66 -5.09
CA PRO A 260 24.02 -15.78 -4.00
C PRO A 260 22.48 -15.77 -3.89
N THR A 261 21.99 -15.47 -2.70
CA THR A 261 20.56 -15.26 -2.46
C THR A 261 20.12 -13.90 -2.99
N VAL A 262 18.86 -13.76 -3.39
CA VAL A 262 18.27 -12.53 -3.94
C VAL A 262 16.88 -12.29 -3.36
N GLN A 263 16.49 -11.02 -3.25
CA GLN A 263 15.16 -10.61 -2.78
C GLN A 263 14.06 -10.85 -3.84
N SER A 264 13.92 -12.08 -4.34
CA SER A 264 12.80 -12.49 -5.20
C SER A 264 12.58 -14.00 -5.18
N TYR A 265 11.31 -14.43 -5.19
CA TYR A 265 10.93 -15.83 -5.36
C TYR A 265 10.74 -16.14 -6.86
N GLY A 266 11.86 -16.35 -7.55
CA GLY A 266 11.90 -16.58 -9.00
C GLY A 266 11.77 -18.05 -9.43
N PRO A 267 11.90 -18.33 -10.76
CA PRO A 267 11.85 -19.68 -11.31
C PRO A 267 12.84 -20.68 -10.68
N GLY A 268 14.03 -20.21 -10.29
CA GLY A 268 15.04 -21.02 -9.61
C GLY A 268 14.57 -21.53 -8.25
N THR A 269 14.08 -20.64 -7.39
CA THR A 269 13.50 -21.01 -6.08
C THR A 269 12.29 -21.92 -6.24
N PHE A 270 11.42 -21.63 -7.21
CA PHE A 270 10.26 -22.47 -7.52
C PHE A 270 10.68 -23.90 -7.91
N THR A 271 11.68 -24.03 -8.78
CA THR A 271 12.21 -25.33 -9.23
C THR A 271 12.87 -26.08 -8.08
N ALA A 272 13.61 -25.38 -7.21
CA ALA A 272 14.25 -25.99 -6.05
C ALA A 272 13.22 -26.56 -5.06
N VAL A 273 12.15 -25.82 -4.75
CA VAL A 273 11.05 -26.33 -3.90
C VAL A 273 10.31 -27.50 -4.57
N LYS A 274 10.07 -27.41 -5.88
CA LYS A 274 9.46 -28.52 -6.65
C LYS A 274 10.31 -29.79 -6.59
N ASN A 275 11.61 -29.68 -6.83
CA ASN A 275 12.54 -30.82 -6.81
C ASN A 275 12.72 -31.40 -5.40
N ARG A 276 12.63 -30.57 -4.36
CA ARG A 276 12.64 -31.02 -2.97
C ARG A 276 11.43 -31.90 -2.64
N ASN A 277 10.27 -31.63 -3.24
CA ASN A 277 9.06 -32.44 -3.17
C ASN A 277 8.67 -32.90 -1.74
N THR A 278 8.87 -32.03 -0.75
CA THR A 278 8.64 -32.30 0.66
C THR A 278 7.66 -31.26 1.21
N LEU A 279 6.56 -31.72 1.81
CA LEU A 279 5.60 -30.85 2.49
C LEU A 279 6.14 -30.43 3.86
N PRO A 280 5.69 -29.29 4.44
CA PRO A 280 6.23 -28.81 5.72
C PRO A 280 6.15 -29.82 6.87
N GLY A 281 5.06 -30.59 6.99
CA GLY A 281 4.92 -31.63 8.03
C GLY A 281 5.85 -32.83 7.87
N GLN A 282 6.61 -32.92 6.78
CA GLN A 282 7.61 -33.96 6.51
C GLN A 282 9.02 -33.38 6.42
N GLU A 283 9.18 -32.09 6.70
CA GLU A 283 10.44 -31.38 6.56
C GLU A 283 11.34 -31.65 7.78
N PHE A 284 12.53 -32.19 7.53
CA PHE A 284 13.53 -32.48 8.56
C PHE A 284 14.50 -31.31 8.80
N ASN A 285 14.63 -30.39 7.83
CA ASN A 285 15.41 -29.18 8.03
C ASN A 285 14.62 -28.18 8.89
N ALA A 286 15.01 -28.08 10.17
CA ALA A 286 14.38 -27.18 11.12
C ALA A 286 14.40 -25.70 10.69
N ASN A 287 15.37 -25.24 9.89
CA ASN A 287 15.37 -23.87 9.37
C ASN A 287 14.30 -23.66 8.30
N ILE A 288 14.07 -24.64 7.43
CA ILE A 288 12.96 -24.58 6.46
C ILE A 288 11.61 -24.60 7.19
N VAL A 289 11.45 -25.42 8.23
CA VAL A 289 10.26 -25.40 9.11
C VAL A 289 10.08 -24.02 9.74
N ARG A 290 11.14 -23.41 10.29
CA ARG A 290 11.11 -22.03 10.81
C ARG A 290 10.63 -21.04 9.78
N ILE A 291 11.12 -21.13 8.55
CA ILE A 291 10.71 -20.23 7.46
C ILE A 291 9.22 -20.38 7.16
N TYR A 292 8.70 -21.61 7.03
CA TYR A 292 7.29 -21.81 6.72
C TYR A 292 6.35 -21.37 7.85
N ASN A 293 6.69 -21.68 9.11
CA ASN A 293 5.94 -21.15 10.26
C ASN A 293 6.02 -19.63 10.34
N SER A 294 7.20 -19.04 10.14
CA SER A 294 7.39 -17.58 10.12
C SER A 294 6.54 -16.93 9.03
N ALA A 295 6.48 -17.52 7.84
CA ALA A 295 5.71 -16.99 6.74
C ALA A 295 4.19 -17.12 6.97
N LEU A 296 3.73 -18.18 7.63
CA LEU A 296 2.33 -18.32 8.06
C LEU A 296 1.93 -17.24 9.07
N TRP A 297 2.79 -16.95 10.07
CA TRP A 297 2.61 -15.81 10.98
C TRP A 297 2.56 -14.49 10.22
N CYS A 298 3.47 -14.28 9.28
CA CYS A 298 3.51 -13.08 8.43
C CYS A 298 2.25 -12.91 7.54
N LYS A 299 1.48 -13.98 7.33
CA LYS A 299 0.19 -13.99 6.62
C LYS A 299 -1.03 -13.94 7.54
N GLY A 300 -0.83 -13.93 8.86
CA GLY A 300 -1.89 -13.89 9.85
C GLY A 300 -2.56 -15.25 10.12
N TYR A 301 -1.90 -16.36 9.81
CA TYR A 301 -2.35 -17.69 10.23
C TYR A 301 -1.71 -18.05 11.58
N TRP A 302 -2.53 -18.56 12.48
CA TRP A 302 -2.09 -19.06 13.79
C TRP A 302 -1.37 -20.38 13.61
N THR A 303 -0.06 -20.42 13.86
CA THR A 303 0.80 -21.60 13.68
C THR A 303 1.65 -21.85 14.93
N SER A 304 2.55 -22.84 14.90
CA SER A 304 3.46 -23.15 16.01
C SER A 304 4.17 -21.91 16.54
N THR A 305 4.08 -21.72 17.86
CA THR A 305 4.81 -20.69 18.61
C THR A 305 6.29 -21.03 18.76
N LYS A 306 6.63 -22.33 18.63
CA LYS A 306 8.00 -22.83 18.51
C LYS A 306 8.34 -22.95 17.03
N LEU A 307 8.81 -21.86 16.42
CA LEU A 307 8.96 -21.73 14.96
C LEU A 307 9.65 -22.93 14.27
N GLY A 308 10.59 -23.61 14.91
CA GLY A 308 11.29 -24.78 14.33
C GLY A 308 10.58 -26.12 14.46
N ILE A 309 9.35 -26.15 14.98
CA ILE A 309 8.53 -27.36 15.13
C ILE A 309 7.26 -27.19 14.29
N TRP A 310 7.00 -28.15 13.40
CA TRP A 310 5.72 -28.28 12.73
C TRP A 310 4.76 -29.08 13.61
N ASN A 311 3.77 -28.43 14.22
CA ASN A 311 2.78 -29.05 15.11
C ASN A 311 1.38 -29.06 14.48
N SER A 312 0.35 -29.42 15.25
CA SER A 312 -1.05 -29.38 14.79
C SER A 312 -1.50 -27.98 14.37
N ASP A 313 -1.07 -26.93 15.08
CA ASP A 313 -1.40 -25.55 14.71
C ASP A 313 -0.81 -25.19 13.35
N SER A 314 0.42 -25.62 13.06
CA SER A 314 1.04 -25.46 11.74
C SER A 314 0.27 -26.19 10.63
N GLU A 315 -0.17 -27.41 10.91
CA GLU A 315 -0.96 -28.20 9.96
C GLU A 315 -2.34 -27.55 9.69
N ASP A 316 -3.01 -27.05 10.73
CA ASP A 316 -4.28 -26.35 10.64
C ASP A 316 -4.14 -25.00 9.92
N ALA A 317 -3.07 -24.25 10.18
CA ALA A 317 -2.73 -23.02 9.47
C ALA A 317 -2.54 -23.26 7.98
N LEU A 318 -1.83 -24.34 7.62
CA LEU A 318 -1.62 -24.72 6.23
C LEU A 318 -2.95 -25.15 5.58
N ALA A 319 -3.79 -25.90 6.28
CA ALA A 319 -5.12 -26.28 5.81
C ALA A 319 -6.01 -25.05 5.55
N GLN A 320 -6.01 -24.09 6.47
CA GLN A 320 -6.71 -22.80 6.31
C GLN A 320 -6.19 -22.04 5.09
N LEU A 321 -4.86 -21.93 4.92
CA LEU A 321 -4.26 -21.27 3.77
C LEU A 321 -4.71 -21.90 2.44
N TYR A 322 -4.72 -23.23 2.33
CA TYR A 322 -5.21 -23.91 1.12
C TYR A 322 -6.69 -23.58 0.85
N GLY A 323 -7.54 -23.61 1.88
CA GLY A 323 -8.95 -23.23 1.76
C GLY A 323 -9.12 -21.76 1.34
N ASP A 324 -8.34 -20.86 1.94
CA ASP A 324 -8.35 -19.42 1.66
C ASP A 324 -7.86 -19.09 0.24
N ILE A 325 -6.95 -19.90 -0.33
CA ILE A 325 -6.53 -19.82 -1.75
C ILE A 325 -7.59 -20.42 -2.71
N GLY A 326 -8.49 -21.27 -2.19
CA GLY A 326 -9.49 -22.00 -2.98
C GLY A 326 -8.99 -23.36 -3.51
N LEU A 327 -8.04 -24.00 -2.83
CA LEU A 327 -7.51 -25.33 -3.20
C LEU A 327 -8.00 -26.42 -2.22
N SER A 328 -7.99 -27.68 -2.67
CA SER A 328 -8.29 -28.81 -1.78
C SER A 328 -7.09 -29.14 -0.91
N TYR A 329 -7.30 -29.18 0.41
CA TYR A 329 -6.28 -29.66 1.35
C TYR A 329 -6.22 -31.19 1.48
N THR A 330 -7.37 -31.86 1.27
CA THR A 330 -7.54 -33.29 1.50
C THR A 330 -7.06 -34.14 0.32
N ASN A 331 -6.99 -33.58 -0.89
CA ASN A 331 -6.39 -34.26 -2.04
C ASN A 331 -4.86 -34.21 -1.94
N LEU A 332 -4.25 -35.29 -1.45
CA LEU A 332 -2.81 -35.35 -1.21
C LEU A 332 -1.98 -35.10 -2.48
N SER A 333 -2.35 -35.71 -3.61
CA SER A 333 -1.63 -35.52 -4.88
C SER A 333 -1.67 -34.07 -5.35
N GLN A 334 -2.82 -33.41 -5.25
CA GLN A 334 -2.93 -31.97 -5.54
C GLN A 334 -2.13 -31.14 -4.54
N LYS A 335 -2.18 -31.48 -3.24
CA LYS A 335 -1.42 -30.79 -2.20
C LYS A 335 0.07 -30.74 -2.52
N TYR A 336 0.67 -31.88 -2.90
CA TYR A 336 2.07 -31.94 -3.35
C TYR A 336 2.32 -31.15 -4.63
N ALA A 337 1.49 -31.34 -5.66
CA ALA A 337 1.65 -30.65 -6.94
C ALA A 337 1.59 -29.11 -6.77
N MET A 338 0.75 -28.64 -5.85
CA MET A 338 0.57 -27.21 -5.60
C MET A 338 1.56 -26.60 -4.62
N TRP A 339 2.32 -27.41 -3.88
CA TRP A 339 3.22 -26.90 -2.85
C TRP A 339 4.22 -25.84 -3.34
N PRO A 340 4.86 -25.96 -4.52
CA PRO A 340 5.75 -24.91 -5.03
C PRO A 340 5.05 -23.58 -5.29
N HIS A 341 3.77 -23.61 -5.68
CA HIS A 341 2.96 -22.40 -5.87
C HIS A 341 2.52 -21.81 -4.52
N VAL A 342 2.09 -22.66 -3.58
CA VAL A 342 1.67 -22.23 -2.22
C VAL A 342 2.86 -21.65 -1.46
N SER A 343 4.04 -22.27 -1.53
CA SER A 343 5.29 -21.75 -0.94
C SER A 343 5.65 -20.37 -1.53
N LYS A 344 5.51 -20.19 -2.84
CA LYS A 344 5.73 -18.89 -3.49
C LYS A 344 4.73 -17.83 -3.02
N ALA A 345 3.45 -18.18 -2.96
CA ALA A 345 2.37 -17.30 -2.48
C ALA A 345 2.56 -16.90 -1.00
N LEU A 346 3.00 -17.86 -0.18
CA LEU A 346 3.29 -17.69 1.24
C LEU A 346 4.46 -16.71 1.47
N LEU A 347 5.46 -16.71 0.59
CA LEU A 347 6.65 -15.85 0.64
C LEU A 347 6.59 -14.61 -0.28
N ARG A 348 5.38 -14.17 -0.60
CA ARG A 348 5.06 -12.89 -1.27
C ARG A 348 4.14 -12.06 -0.38
N MET A 349 3.68 -10.89 -0.82
CA MET A 349 2.69 -10.08 -0.07
C MET A 349 1.22 -10.39 -0.40
N ASP A 350 0.97 -11.30 -1.35
CA ASP A 350 -0.37 -11.72 -1.80
C ASP A 350 -1.30 -12.08 -0.61
N GLN A 351 -2.49 -11.49 -0.51
CA GLN A 351 -3.44 -11.78 0.56
C GLN A 351 -4.48 -12.83 0.11
N PHE A 352 -4.80 -13.79 0.97
CA PHE A 352 -5.73 -14.90 0.64
C PHE A 352 -6.99 -14.92 1.51
N ARG A 353 -7.04 -14.05 2.52
CA ARG A 353 -8.24 -13.78 3.30
C ARG A 353 -8.93 -12.54 2.75
N LEU A 354 -10.26 -12.57 2.75
CA LEU A 354 -11.07 -11.41 2.37
C LEU A 354 -10.66 -10.21 3.22
N VAL A 355 -10.18 -9.15 2.59
CA VAL A 355 -9.84 -7.91 3.30
C VAL A 355 -11.09 -7.07 3.52
N ARG A 356 -11.03 -6.07 4.41
CA ARG A 356 -12.19 -5.22 4.74
C ARG A 356 -12.82 -4.53 3.51
N ALA A 357 -12.00 -4.14 2.53
CA ALA A 357 -12.45 -3.55 1.27
C ALA A 357 -12.74 -4.58 0.17
N GLY A 358 -12.57 -5.87 0.47
CA GLY A 358 -12.71 -6.97 -0.48
C GLY A 358 -14.16 -7.37 -0.72
N ASP A 359 -14.43 -7.86 -1.92
CA ASP A 359 -15.72 -8.34 -2.36
C ASP A 359 -15.75 -9.88 -2.42
N ILE A 360 -16.77 -10.48 -1.81
CA ILE A 360 -16.92 -11.94 -1.75
C ILE A 360 -17.15 -12.59 -3.13
N ASN A 361 -17.79 -11.88 -4.06
CA ASN A 361 -18.01 -12.35 -5.43
C ASN A 361 -16.71 -12.29 -6.23
N ILE A 362 -15.89 -11.24 -6.03
CA ILE A 362 -14.53 -11.20 -6.60
C ILE A 362 -13.69 -12.35 -6.03
N ARG A 363 -13.79 -12.61 -4.72
CA ARG A 363 -13.10 -13.75 -4.08
C ARG A 363 -13.54 -15.09 -4.67
N ALA A 364 -14.83 -15.28 -4.96
CA ALA A 364 -15.31 -16.49 -5.62
C ALA A 364 -14.68 -16.68 -7.02
N VAL A 365 -14.51 -15.61 -7.80
CA VAL A 365 -13.79 -15.67 -9.09
C VAL A 365 -12.31 -15.97 -8.87
N GLN A 366 -11.64 -15.34 -7.89
CA GLN A 366 -10.24 -15.62 -7.53
C GLN A 366 -10.03 -17.10 -7.16
N HIS A 367 -10.91 -17.69 -6.34
CA HIS A 367 -10.90 -19.12 -6.00
C HIS A 367 -11.07 -20.00 -7.22
N ARG A 368 -11.96 -19.64 -8.14
CA ARG A 368 -12.12 -20.38 -9.41
C ARG A 368 -10.87 -20.28 -10.28
N LEU A 369 -10.22 -19.12 -10.35
CA LEU A 369 -8.96 -18.93 -11.07
C LEU A 369 -7.89 -19.90 -10.55
N ASN A 370 -7.72 -19.96 -9.23
CA ASN A 370 -6.74 -20.84 -8.58
C ASN A 370 -7.08 -22.33 -8.73
N SER A 371 -8.29 -22.74 -8.34
CA SER A 371 -8.70 -24.15 -8.36
C SER A 371 -8.70 -24.75 -9.77
N ARG A 372 -9.25 -24.04 -10.76
CA ARG A 372 -9.42 -24.57 -12.10
C ARG A 372 -8.16 -24.39 -12.95
N TYR A 373 -7.64 -23.18 -13.08
CA TYR A 373 -6.64 -22.87 -14.09
C TYR A 373 -5.22 -23.11 -13.61
N VAL A 374 -4.95 -22.89 -12.33
CA VAL A 374 -3.65 -23.20 -11.72
C VAL A 374 -3.59 -24.68 -11.34
N ALA A 375 -4.53 -25.17 -10.51
CA ALA A 375 -4.43 -26.52 -9.97
C ALA A 375 -5.04 -27.62 -10.85
N GLY A 376 -6.16 -27.37 -11.51
CA GLY A 376 -6.85 -28.36 -12.35
C GLY A 376 -6.22 -28.53 -13.74
N ILE A 377 -6.06 -27.42 -14.46
CA ILE A 377 -5.53 -27.36 -15.83
C ILE A 377 -4.00 -27.32 -15.82
N GLY A 378 -3.39 -26.60 -14.86
CA GLY A 378 -1.94 -26.45 -14.78
C GLY A 378 -1.38 -25.54 -15.87
N ILE A 379 -1.99 -24.37 -16.12
CA ILE A 379 -1.46 -23.40 -17.08
C ILE A 379 -0.03 -23.01 -16.66
N PRO A 380 1.01 -23.31 -17.47
CA PRO A 380 2.41 -23.15 -17.04
C PRO A 380 2.81 -21.73 -16.65
N ALA A 381 2.25 -20.72 -17.32
CA ALA A 381 2.54 -19.32 -17.06
C ALA A 381 1.75 -18.74 -15.86
N MET A 382 0.75 -19.47 -15.33
CA MET A 382 -0.17 -18.94 -14.33
C MET A 382 0.28 -19.31 -12.91
N GLY A 383 0.45 -18.30 -12.06
CA GLY A 383 0.62 -18.45 -10.62
C GLY A 383 -0.72 -18.37 -9.88
N LEU A 384 -0.70 -18.66 -8.57
CA LEU A 384 -1.86 -18.39 -7.72
C LEU A 384 -2.10 -16.87 -7.68
N VAL A 385 -3.34 -16.47 -7.90
CA VAL A 385 -3.77 -15.09 -7.71
C VAL A 385 -4.19 -14.87 -6.25
N PRO A 386 -4.07 -13.65 -5.69
CA PRO A 386 -4.62 -13.30 -4.38
C PRO A 386 -6.11 -13.67 -4.26
N CYS A 387 -6.56 -13.94 -3.04
CA CYS A 387 -7.96 -14.26 -2.72
C CYS A 387 -8.55 -13.28 -1.69
N ASP A 388 -8.14 -12.03 -1.80
CA ASP A 388 -8.47 -10.90 -0.93
C ASP A 388 -9.81 -10.22 -1.27
N GLY A 389 -10.45 -10.60 -2.36
CA GLY A 389 -11.66 -9.96 -2.87
C GLY A 389 -11.40 -8.66 -3.64
N ILE A 390 -10.15 -8.34 -4.00
CA ILE A 390 -9.79 -7.15 -4.78
C ILE A 390 -9.43 -7.57 -6.22
N TYR A 391 -9.99 -6.88 -7.22
CA TYR A 391 -9.59 -7.08 -8.61
C TYR A 391 -8.26 -6.38 -8.91
N SER A 392 -7.16 -6.98 -8.46
CA SER A 392 -5.82 -6.44 -8.62
C SER A 392 -5.19 -6.77 -9.98
N ARG A 393 -4.04 -6.15 -10.27
CA ARG A 393 -3.21 -6.46 -11.45
C ARG A 393 -2.93 -7.95 -11.63
N ASP A 394 -2.57 -8.64 -10.55
CA ASP A 394 -2.24 -10.07 -10.61
C ASP A 394 -3.49 -10.92 -10.94
N VAL A 395 -4.66 -10.50 -10.45
CA VAL A 395 -5.95 -11.11 -10.79
C VAL A 395 -6.31 -10.86 -12.25
N GLN A 396 -6.14 -9.63 -12.77
CA GLN A 396 -6.33 -9.29 -14.18
C GLN A 396 -5.44 -10.14 -15.11
N GLN A 397 -4.18 -10.36 -14.75
CA GLN A 397 -3.26 -11.19 -15.53
C GLN A 397 -3.69 -12.66 -15.54
N GLY A 398 -4.00 -13.24 -14.37
CA GLY A 398 -4.51 -14.61 -14.28
C GLY A 398 -5.85 -14.78 -15.00
N PHE A 399 -6.72 -13.77 -14.93
CA PHE A 399 -8.01 -13.74 -15.61
C PHE A 399 -7.87 -13.72 -17.14
N MET A 400 -6.93 -12.94 -17.69
CA MET A 400 -6.62 -12.97 -19.12
C MET A 400 -6.10 -14.35 -19.55
N MET A 401 -5.24 -14.99 -18.75
CA MET A 401 -4.74 -16.34 -19.04
C MET A 401 -5.87 -17.39 -19.04
N ALA A 402 -6.83 -17.28 -18.10
CA ALA A 402 -8.02 -18.13 -18.08
C ALA A 402 -8.87 -17.94 -19.34
N ILE A 403 -9.10 -16.70 -19.78
CA ILE A 403 -9.81 -16.41 -21.03
C ILE A 403 -9.07 -17.01 -22.23
N GLN A 404 -7.74 -16.83 -22.32
CA GLN A 404 -6.92 -17.41 -23.39
C GLN A 404 -7.10 -18.93 -23.49
N TYR A 405 -7.14 -19.63 -22.36
CA TYR A 405 -7.44 -21.06 -22.33
C TYR A 405 -8.85 -21.34 -22.88
N GLU A 406 -9.85 -20.64 -22.37
CA GLU A 406 -11.25 -20.89 -22.73
C GLU A 406 -11.56 -20.53 -24.20
N ILE A 407 -10.83 -19.61 -24.83
CA ILE A 407 -10.93 -19.32 -26.27
C ILE A 407 -10.08 -20.26 -27.16
N GLY A 408 -9.41 -21.25 -26.57
CA GLY A 408 -8.74 -22.34 -27.30
C GLY A 408 -7.24 -22.16 -27.53
N ILE A 409 -6.58 -21.23 -26.85
CA ILE A 409 -5.11 -21.13 -26.90
C ILE A 409 -4.52 -22.28 -26.07
N ALA A 410 -3.59 -23.04 -26.68
CA ALA A 410 -2.94 -24.15 -26.01
C ALA A 410 -2.20 -23.69 -24.74
N PRO A 411 -2.23 -24.45 -23.62
CA PRO A 411 -1.64 -24.02 -22.35
C PRO A 411 -0.20 -23.51 -22.42
N ALA A 412 0.65 -24.13 -23.24
CA ALA A 412 2.05 -23.72 -23.43
C ALA A 412 2.23 -22.37 -24.13
N SER A 413 1.19 -21.87 -24.83
CA SER A 413 1.18 -20.60 -25.55
C SER A 413 0.45 -19.48 -24.80
N ILE A 414 -0.12 -19.78 -23.63
CA ILE A 414 -0.81 -18.80 -22.78
C ILE A 414 0.22 -17.92 -22.07
N ASN A 415 -0.02 -16.60 -22.07
CA ASN A 415 0.93 -15.61 -21.55
C ASN A 415 0.28 -14.38 -20.90
N GLY A 416 -1.06 -14.30 -20.90
CA GLY A 416 -1.80 -13.16 -20.35
C GLY A 416 -1.74 -11.89 -21.21
N TYR A 417 -1.17 -11.95 -22.43
CA TYR A 417 -1.09 -10.81 -23.33
C TYR A 417 -2.32 -10.71 -24.26
N PHE A 418 -2.89 -9.51 -24.39
CA PHE A 418 -3.99 -9.22 -25.32
C PHE A 418 -3.49 -9.04 -26.76
N GLY A 419 -2.78 -10.05 -27.29
CA GLY A 419 -2.20 -10.05 -28.62
C GLY A 419 -3.11 -10.62 -29.71
N PRO A 420 -2.60 -10.75 -30.96
CA PRO A 420 -3.38 -11.22 -32.12
C PRO A 420 -4.10 -12.56 -31.91
N GLY A 421 -3.47 -13.52 -31.22
CA GLY A 421 -4.10 -14.82 -30.91
C GLY A 421 -5.31 -14.67 -29.99
N THR A 422 -5.19 -13.86 -28.93
CA THR A 422 -6.29 -13.53 -28.01
C THR A 422 -7.42 -12.82 -28.77
N GLN A 423 -7.07 -11.82 -29.59
CA GLN A 423 -8.04 -11.08 -30.39
C GLN A 423 -8.79 -11.98 -31.39
N ALA A 424 -8.10 -12.90 -32.07
CA ALA A 424 -8.71 -13.85 -32.99
C ALA A 424 -9.65 -14.82 -32.25
N GLY A 425 -9.25 -15.36 -31.10
CA GLY A 425 -10.08 -16.24 -30.30
C GLY A 425 -11.35 -15.54 -29.77
N LEU A 426 -11.24 -14.25 -29.41
CA LEU A 426 -12.38 -13.43 -28.99
C LEU A 426 -13.32 -13.05 -30.14
N LYS A 427 -12.79 -12.77 -31.34
CA LYS A 427 -13.60 -12.59 -32.57
C LYS A 427 -14.32 -13.88 -32.99
N GLY A 428 -13.72 -15.04 -32.74
CA GLY A 428 -14.30 -16.34 -33.00
C GLY A 428 -15.15 -16.83 -31.83
N LYS A 429 -14.58 -17.72 -31.01
CA LYS A 429 -15.28 -18.38 -29.90
C LYS A 429 -15.85 -17.40 -28.88
N GLY A 430 -15.13 -16.31 -28.58
CA GLY A 430 -15.59 -15.30 -27.62
C GLY A 430 -16.81 -14.51 -28.07
N SER A 431 -17.09 -14.41 -29.38
CA SER A 431 -18.25 -13.69 -29.94
C SER A 431 -19.41 -14.63 -30.29
N ALA A 432 -19.26 -15.94 -30.05
CA ALA A 432 -20.33 -16.92 -30.19
C ALA A 432 -21.19 -16.98 -28.92
N ALA A 433 -22.22 -17.85 -28.92
CA ALA A 433 -23.01 -18.12 -27.73
C ALA A 433 -22.11 -18.71 -26.61
N LEU A 434 -22.02 -18.01 -25.48
CA LEU A 434 -21.14 -18.39 -24.38
C LEU A 434 -21.80 -19.44 -23.48
N SER A 435 -21.02 -20.42 -23.02
CA SER A 435 -21.42 -21.43 -22.03
C SER A 435 -20.27 -21.76 -21.08
N GLY A 436 -20.58 -22.44 -19.97
CA GLY A 436 -19.60 -22.88 -18.98
C GLY A 436 -18.69 -21.77 -18.46
N ASP A 437 -17.39 -22.07 -18.37
CA ASP A 437 -16.39 -21.16 -17.83
C ASP A 437 -16.20 -19.89 -18.68
N LEU A 438 -16.29 -19.95 -20.01
CA LEU A 438 -16.14 -18.75 -20.84
C LEU A 438 -17.27 -17.73 -20.58
N ARG A 439 -18.51 -18.21 -20.40
CA ARG A 439 -19.64 -17.35 -19.98
C ARG A 439 -19.39 -16.78 -18.59
N HIS A 440 -18.98 -17.61 -17.64
CA HIS A 440 -18.69 -17.16 -16.28
C HIS A 440 -17.62 -16.05 -16.28
N LEU A 441 -16.54 -16.22 -17.04
CA LEU A 441 -15.50 -15.20 -17.19
C LEU A 441 -16.05 -13.93 -17.85
N PHE A 442 -16.89 -14.02 -18.89
CA PHE A 442 -17.50 -12.81 -19.48
C PHE A 442 -18.31 -12.01 -18.45
N ARG A 443 -19.15 -12.70 -17.68
CA ARG A 443 -20.00 -12.07 -16.66
C ARG A 443 -19.18 -11.54 -15.48
N ALA A 444 -18.10 -12.21 -15.10
CA ALA A 444 -17.14 -11.68 -14.15
C ALA A 444 -16.44 -10.42 -14.68
N ALA A 445 -16.09 -10.35 -15.97
CA ALA A 445 -15.52 -9.15 -16.57
C ALA A 445 -16.50 -7.96 -16.51
N CYS A 446 -17.80 -8.21 -16.75
CA CYS A 446 -18.85 -7.19 -16.55
C CYS A 446 -18.92 -6.73 -15.09
N TYR A 447 -18.85 -7.66 -14.13
CA TYR A 447 -18.83 -7.33 -12.71
C TYR A 447 -17.62 -6.47 -12.33
N PHE A 448 -16.41 -6.83 -12.78
CA PHE A 448 -15.18 -6.08 -12.52
C PHE A 448 -15.19 -4.67 -13.12
N ASN A 449 -15.96 -4.43 -14.17
CA ASN A 449 -16.11 -3.11 -14.79
C ASN A 449 -17.32 -2.32 -14.24
N SER A 450 -17.91 -2.75 -13.12
CA SER A 450 -19.00 -2.02 -12.46
C SER A 450 -18.50 -0.98 -11.46
N PRO A 451 -19.28 0.10 -11.23
CA PRO A 451 -20.51 0.46 -11.94
C PRO A 451 -20.25 0.98 -13.36
N THR A 452 -21.23 0.80 -14.24
CA THR A 452 -21.35 1.64 -15.45
C THR A 452 -22.21 2.86 -15.16
N ILE A 453 -22.05 3.97 -15.88
CA ILE A 453 -22.82 5.20 -15.64
C ILE A 453 -23.92 5.36 -16.68
N LEU A 454 -25.15 5.55 -16.21
CA LEU A 454 -26.31 5.80 -17.05
C LEU A 454 -26.28 7.22 -17.64
N SER A 455 -27.06 7.48 -18.68
CA SER A 455 -27.21 8.83 -19.26
C SER A 455 -27.75 9.87 -18.27
N SER A 456 -28.43 9.44 -17.20
CA SER A 456 -28.85 10.29 -16.09
C SER A 456 -27.70 10.68 -15.13
N GLY A 457 -26.51 10.10 -15.29
CA GLY A 457 -25.38 10.22 -14.37
C GLY A 457 -25.42 9.23 -13.20
N ALA A 458 -26.48 8.43 -13.06
CA ALA A 458 -26.59 7.44 -11.98
C ALA A 458 -25.71 6.20 -12.24
N PRO A 459 -25.04 5.65 -11.21
CA PRO A 459 -24.31 4.39 -11.34
C PRO A 459 -25.28 3.20 -11.44
N LEU A 460 -24.95 2.25 -12.31
CA LEU A 460 -25.61 0.95 -12.43
C LEU A 460 -24.60 -0.17 -12.13
N MET A 461 -24.83 -0.87 -11.02
CA MET A 461 -24.05 -2.04 -10.63
C MET A 461 -24.46 -3.28 -11.44
N TYR A 462 -23.51 -4.14 -11.78
CA TYR A 462 -23.81 -5.47 -12.30
C TYR A 462 -24.33 -6.36 -11.17
N ASN A 463 -25.37 -7.15 -11.44
CA ASN A 463 -25.94 -8.04 -10.43
C ASN A 463 -25.00 -9.26 -10.24
N PRO A 464 -24.44 -9.49 -9.03
CA PRO A 464 -23.53 -10.61 -8.80
C PRO A 464 -24.17 -11.99 -9.06
N ASP A 465 -25.49 -12.13 -8.87
CA ASP A 465 -26.20 -13.39 -9.13
C ASP A 465 -26.12 -13.80 -10.61
N ASP A 466 -25.94 -12.83 -11.51
CA ASP A 466 -25.81 -13.11 -12.94
C ASP A 466 -24.52 -13.86 -13.26
N ILE A 467 -23.47 -13.76 -12.45
CA ILE A 467 -22.16 -14.41 -12.70
C ILE A 467 -22.29 -15.95 -12.71
N GLY A 468 -23.14 -16.49 -11.83
CA GLY A 468 -23.28 -17.92 -11.60
C GLY A 468 -24.28 -18.63 -12.53
N THR A 469 -25.22 -17.90 -13.13
CA THR A 469 -26.30 -18.49 -13.92
C THR A 469 -25.94 -18.68 -15.39
N ASP A 470 -26.43 -19.76 -15.99
CA ASP A 470 -26.29 -20.06 -17.41
C ASP A 470 -27.32 -19.28 -18.25
N ALA A 471 -28.51 -19.03 -17.69
CA ALA A 471 -29.58 -18.33 -18.36
C ALA A 471 -29.21 -16.85 -18.58
N GLU A 472 -29.62 -16.31 -19.73
CA GLU A 472 -29.56 -14.87 -19.97
C GLU A 472 -30.64 -14.17 -19.14
N THR A 473 -30.22 -13.17 -18.35
CA THR A 473 -31.11 -12.44 -17.45
C THR A 473 -31.33 -11.02 -17.96
N SER A 474 -32.48 -10.43 -17.60
CA SER A 474 -32.80 -9.04 -17.95
C SER A 474 -31.83 -8.05 -17.30
N THR A 475 -31.33 -8.35 -16.10
CA THR A 475 -30.33 -7.55 -15.38
C THR A 475 -28.99 -7.55 -16.11
N HIS A 476 -28.50 -8.71 -16.56
CA HIS A 476 -27.30 -8.83 -17.39
C HIS A 476 -27.41 -7.98 -18.66
N LEU A 477 -28.50 -8.15 -19.41
CA LEU A 477 -28.71 -7.43 -20.67
C LEU A 477 -28.87 -5.90 -20.46
N THR A 478 -29.49 -5.49 -19.36
CA THR A 478 -29.65 -4.06 -19.03
C THR A 478 -28.31 -3.42 -18.72
N TRP A 479 -27.49 -4.09 -17.91
CA TRP A 479 -26.15 -3.61 -17.62
C TRP A 479 -25.29 -3.58 -18.88
N LEU A 480 -25.32 -4.63 -19.69
CA LEU A 480 -24.50 -4.73 -20.90
C LEU A 480 -24.79 -3.61 -21.89
N ARG A 481 -26.08 -3.29 -22.15
CA ARG A 481 -26.44 -2.15 -23.00
C ARG A 481 -25.95 -0.82 -22.42
N SER A 482 -26.06 -0.66 -21.11
CA SER A 482 -25.63 0.55 -20.41
C SER A 482 -24.11 0.71 -20.46
N PHE A 483 -23.36 -0.37 -20.29
CA PHE A 483 -21.90 -0.39 -20.42
C PHE A 483 -21.45 -0.06 -21.84
N GLN A 484 -22.09 -0.66 -22.85
CA GLN A 484 -21.78 -0.39 -24.26
C GLN A 484 -22.03 1.08 -24.62
N ALA A 485 -23.18 1.63 -24.21
CA ALA A 485 -23.49 3.04 -24.40
C ALA A 485 -22.50 3.96 -23.66
N PHE A 486 -22.23 3.67 -22.38
CA PHE A 486 -21.31 4.45 -21.56
C PHE A 486 -19.89 4.46 -22.14
N SER A 487 -19.43 3.33 -22.68
CA SER A 487 -18.08 3.15 -23.23
C SER A 487 -17.93 3.61 -24.69
N GLN A 488 -19.00 4.13 -25.30
CA GLN A 488 -19.04 4.58 -26.70
C GLN A 488 -18.65 3.46 -27.68
N ILE A 489 -19.26 2.29 -27.50
CA ILE A 489 -19.17 1.14 -28.42
C ILE A 489 -20.58 0.78 -28.91
N PRO A 490 -20.72 0.00 -30.00
CA PRO A 490 -22.03 -0.41 -30.49
C PRO A 490 -22.88 -1.09 -29.41
N VAL A 491 -24.14 -0.65 -29.27
CA VAL A 491 -25.08 -1.19 -28.28
C VAL A 491 -25.77 -2.43 -28.85
N THR A 492 -25.06 -3.55 -28.85
CA THR A 492 -25.51 -4.84 -29.40
C THR A 492 -26.23 -5.71 -28.39
N ALA A 493 -26.01 -5.47 -27.08
CA ALA A 493 -26.38 -6.36 -25.99
C ALA A 493 -25.79 -7.78 -26.13
N THR A 494 -24.64 -7.92 -26.79
CA THR A 494 -23.94 -9.19 -26.98
C THR A 494 -22.49 -9.12 -26.52
N ASN A 495 -21.87 -10.28 -26.37
CA ASN A 495 -20.44 -10.47 -26.06
C ASN A 495 -19.52 -10.34 -27.29
N ASP A 496 -19.77 -9.35 -28.16
CA ASP A 496 -18.93 -9.14 -29.33
C ASP A 496 -17.47 -8.78 -28.96
N TYR A 497 -16.55 -8.88 -29.94
CA TYR A 497 -15.13 -8.58 -29.73
C TYR A 497 -14.89 -7.19 -29.15
N THR A 498 -15.63 -6.17 -29.61
CA THR A 498 -15.46 -4.80 -29.14
C THR A 498 -15.85 -4.68 -27.66
N THR A 499 -16.91 -5.37 -27.23
CA THR A 499 -17.31 -5.48 -25.82
C THR A 499 -16.23 -6.19 -25.00
N TRP A 500 -15.72 -7.34 -25.45
CA TRP A 500 -14.62 -8.03 -24.78
C TRP A 500 -13.38 -7.16 -24.64
N ALA A 501 -12.94 -6.52 -25.71
CA ALA A 501 -11.77 -5.65 -25.69
C ALA A 501 -11.96 -4.51 -24.67
N GLN A 502 -13.13 -3.88 -24.65
CA GLN A 502 -13.44 -2.78 -23.73
C GLN A 502 -13.48 -3.21 -22.25
N LEU A 503 -13.91 -4.44 -21.97
CA LEU A 503 -13.91 -5.02 -20.62
C LEU A 503 -12.50 -5.42 -20.15
N LEU A 504 -11.62 -5.83 -21.07
CA LEU A 504 -10.36 -6.49 -20.73
C LEU A 504 -9.12 -5.61 -20.79
N VAL A 505 -9.10 -4.58 -21.64
CA VAL A 505 -7.95 -3.68 -21.80
C VAL A 505 -8.40 -2.23 -21.89
N SER A 506 -7.61 -1.31 -21.34
CA SER A 506 -7.99 0.10 -21.23
C SER A 506 -8.18 0.82 -22.58
N SER A 507 -7.51 0.35 -23.62
CA SER A 507 -7.61 0.86 -24.99
C SER A 507 -8.87 0.39 -25.71
N GLY A 508 -9.51 -0.68 -25.23
CA GLY A 508 -10.59 -1.36 -25.96
C GLY A 508 -10.13 -1.86 -27.33
N ASP A 509 -11.04 -1.83 -28.30
CA ASP A 509 -10.71 -2.14 -29.69
C ASP A 509 -9.96 -0.97 -30.35
N THR A 510 -8.65 -1.10 -30.54
CA THR A 510 -7.81 -0.05 -31.13
C THR A 510 -8.10 0.22 -32.62
N ALA A 511 -8.91 -0.62 -33.26
CA ALA A 511 -9.37 -0.40 -34.63
C ALA A 511 -10.69 0.40 -34.69
N ARG A 512 -11.37 0.64 -33.57
CA ARG A 512 -12.66 1.35 -33.59
C ARG A 512 -12.48 2.81 -34.06
N PRO A 513 -13.46 3.37 -34.78
CA PRO A 513 -13.44 4.78 -35.15
C PRO A 513 -13.42 5.68 -33.91
N ALA A 514 -12.73 6.81 -33.98
CA ALA A 514 -12.83 7.85 -32.99
C ALA A 514 -13.11 9.21 -33.65
N THR A 515 -13.71 10.10 -32.86
CA THR A 515 -14.07 11.46 -33.27
C THR A 515 -13.17 12.50 -32.62
N GLY A 516 -12.29 12.11 -31.71
CA GLY A 516 -11.26 12.94 -31.11
C GLY A 516 -9.85 12.52 -31.50
N CYS A 517 -8.93 13.46 -31.39
CA CYS A 517 -7.50 13.19 -31.50
C CYS A 517 -6.67 14.19 -30.70
N ASP A 518 -5.39 13.92 -30.49
CA ASP A 518 -4.41 14.92 -30.04
C ASP A 518 -3.07 14.73 -30.76
N CYS A 519 -2.27 15.78 -30.81
CA CYS A 519 -0.94 15.73 -31.39
C CYS A 519 -0.07 16.90 -30.92
N ILE A 520 1.24 16.77 -31.11
CA ILE A 520 2.21 17.86 -30.93
C ILE A 520 2.28 18.80 -32.13
N THR A 521 1.84 18.35 -33.30
CA THR A 521 1.97 19.08 -34.57
C THR A 521 0.95 20.21 -34.67
N GLU A 522 1.38 21.38 -35.16
CA GLU A 522 0.50 22.53 -35.42
C GLU A 522 -0.61 22.18 -36.44
N ILE A 523 -1.84 22.59 -36.12
CA ILE A 523 -3.02 22.44 -36.97
C ILE A 523 -3.15 23.64 -37.91
N THR A 524 -2.58 23.51 -39.10
CA THR A 524 -2.77 24.47 -40.21
C THR A 524 -4.15 24.28 -40.87
N PRO A 525 -4.63 25.22 -41.72
CA PRO A 525 -5.91 25.07 -42.40
C PRO A 525 -6.03 23.76 -43.20
N ALA A 526 -4.96 23.34 -43.88
CA ALA A 526 -4.94 22.08 -44.61
C ALA A 526 -5.05 20.86 -43.68
N ARG A 527 -4.35 20.89 -42.53
CA ARG A 527 -4.44 19.83 -41.51
C ARG A 527 -5.82 19.78 -40.85
N ALA A 528 -6.42 20.94 -40.54
CA ALA A 528 -7.76 21.02 -39.98
C ALA A 528 -8.81 20.40 -40.92
N GLN A 529 -8.73 20.71 -42.22
CA GLN A 529 -9.60 20.09 -43.23
C GLN A 529 -9.35 18.58 -43.36
N ALA A 530 -8.09 18.13 -43.32
CA ALA A 530 -7.75 16.71 -43.34
C ALA A 530 -8.34 15.96 -42.13
N LEU A 531 -8.22 16.53 -40.92
CA LEU A 531 -8.82 15.96 -39.71
C LEU A 531 -10.35 15.87 -39.86
N LYS A 532 -10.99 16.96 -40.30
CA LYS A 532 -12.45 17.01 -40.46
C LYS A 532 -12.96 15.98 -41.47
N ALA A 533 -12.25 15.83 -42.59
CA ALA A 533 -12.54 14.86 -43.65
C ALA A 533 -12.35 13.42 -43.17
N ALA A 534 -11.38 13.15 -42.30
CA ALA A 534 -11.17 11.86 -41.67
C ALA A 534 -12.20 11.52 -40.57
N GLY A 535 -13.12 12.43 -40.26
CA GLY A 535 -14.20 12.21 -39.29
C GLY A 535 -13.94 12.79 -37.91
N TYR A 536 -12.76 13.38 -37.66
CA TYR A 536 -12.48 14.07 -36.41
C TYR A 536 -13.39 15.29 -36.22
N ARG A 537 -13.66 15.58 -34.95
CA ARG A 537 -14.57 16.62 -34.48
C ARG A 537 -13.96 17.45 -33.37
N ILE A 538 -12.99 16.90 -32.63
CA ILE A 538 -12.30 17.57 -31.55
C ILE A 538 -10.79 17.21 -31.59
N VAL A 539 -9.91 18.19 -31.38
CA VAL A 539 -8.45 18.02 -31.40
C VAL A 539 -7.82 18.57 -30.12
N GLY A 540 -6.87 17.83 -29.58
CA GLY A 540 -6.11 18.16 -28.38
C GLY A 540 -4.79 18.80 -28.76
N ARG A 541 -4.46 19.93 -28.12
CA ARG A 541 -3.20 20.64 -28.36
C ARG A 541 -2.60 21.14 -27.05
N TYR A 542 -1.27 21.08 -26.98
CA TYR A 542 -0.52 21.50 -25.80
C TYR A 542 -0.49 23.02 -25.71
N LEU A 543 -0.86 23.59 -24.57
CA LEU A 543 -0.87 25.03 -24.35
C LEU A 543 0.54 25.64 -24.39
N ASP A 544 1.56 24.88 -23.99
CA ASP A 544 2.90 25.42 -23.81
C ASP A 544 4.00 24.34 -23.93
N GLU A 545 5.23 24.80 -24.08
CA GLU A 545 6.46 23.99 -24.02
C GLU A 545 7.53 24.78 -23.25
N HIS A 546 7.97 24.23 -22.12
CA HIS A 546 8.95 24.88 -21.25
C HIS A 546 10.38 24.86 -21.80
N LEU A 547 10.68 23.91 -22.70
CA LEU A 547 12.01 23.79 -23.28
C LEU A 547 12.24 24.87 -24.34
N PRO A 548 13.43 25.50 -24.38
CA PRO A 548 13.77 26.41 -25.46
C PRO A 548 14.00 25.64 -26.77
N PRO A 549 13.80 26.26 -27.96
CA PRO A 549 14.06 25.60 -29.25
C PRO A 549 15.47 25.07 -29.46
N SER A 550 16.45 25.54 -28.67
CA SER A 550 17.83 25.06 -28.68
C SER A 550 18.04 23.76 -27.88
N ASP A 551 17.07 23.34 -27.09
CA ASP A 551 17.15 22.12 -26.29
C ASP A 551 16.95 20.88 -27.18
N PRO A 552 17.78 19.83 -27.07
CA PRO A 552 17.65 18.63 -27.90
C PRO A 552 16.35 17.86 -27.69
N TYR A 553 15.64 18.08 -26.58
CA TYR A 553 14.34 17.46 -26.29
C TYR A 553 13.16 18.37 -26.63
N TYR A 554 13.39 19.54 -27.24
CA TYR A 554 12.33 20.44 -27.68
C TYR A 554 11.46 19.81 -28.77
N LEU A 555 10.16 19.65 -28.47
CA LEU A 555 9.20 19.01 -29.38
C LEU A 555 8.43 19.98 -30.27
N GLY A 556 8.49 21.29 -29.99
CA GLY A 556 7.67 22.28 -30.70
C GLY A 556 6.17 22.13 -30.48
N LYS A 557 5.75 21.41 -29.42
CA LYS A 557 4.38 20.94 -29.21
C LYS A 557 3.36 22.03 -28.91
N ALA A 558 3.80 23.19 -28.41
CA ALA A 558 2.94 24.29 -28.01
C ALA A 558 2.02 24.76 -29.16
N LEU A 559 0.79 25.11 -28.81
CA LEU A 559 -0.21 25.73 -29.65
C LEU A 559 0.36 27.04 -30.23
N LYS A 560 0.05 27.34 -31.49
CA LYS A 560 0.58 28.51 -32.20
C LYS A 560 -0.43 29.67 -32.20
N PRO A 561 0.05 30.93 -32.32
CA PRO A 561 -0.83 32.08 -32.53
C PRO A 561 -1.73 31.87 -33.75
N GLY A 562 -3.05 32.09 -33.59
CA GLY A 562 -4.04 31.88 -34.65
C GLY A 562 -4.48 30.42 -34.88
N GLU A 563 -3.75 29.42 -34.37
CA GLU A 563 -4.10 28.00 -34.48
C GLU A 563 -5.50 27.67 -33.93
N PRO A 564 -5.96 28.21 -32.77
CA PRO A 564 -7.33 27.99 -32.31
C PRO A 564 -8.38 28.41 -33.34
N GLN A 565 -8.22 29.58 -33.96
CA GLN A 565 -9.17 30.09 -34.95
C GLN A 565 -9.23 29.17 -36.18
N VAL A 566 -8.08 28.67 -36.64
CA VAL A 566 -8.00 27.69 -37.74
C VAL A 566 -8.77 26.41 -37.41
N ILE A 567 -8.67 25.91 -36.19
CA ILE A 567 -9.42 24.74 -35.72
C ILE A 567 -10.92 25.03 -35.77
N TYR A 568 -11.36 26.18 -35.25
CA TYR A 568 -12.78 26.55 -35.20
C TYR A 568 -13.38 26.80 -36.59
N ASP A 569 -12.65 27.47 -37.48
CA ASP A 569 -13.09 27.77 -38.85
C ASP A 569 -13.29 26.49 -39.68
N ALA A 570 -12.54 25.42 -39.38
CA ALA A 570 -12.77 24.09 -39.96
C ALA A 570 -13.96 23.33 -39.34
N GLY A 571 -14.63 23.94 -38.36
CA GLY A 571 -15.72 23.32 -37.60
C GLY A 571 -15.25 22.19 -36.69
N LEU A 572 -14.01 22.25 -36.21
CA LEU A 572 -13.46 21.38 -35.17
C LEU A 572 -13.53 22.08 -33.80
N ARG A 573 -13.45 21.28 -32.75
CA ARG A 573 -13.33 21.74 -31.36
C ARG A 573 -11.90 21.57 -30.87
N LEU A 574 -11.49 22.37 -29.89
CA LEU A 574 -10.19 22.29 -29.23
C LEU A 574 -10.37 21.82 -27.77
N PHE A 575 -9.54 20.89 -27.30
CA PHE A 575 -9.33 20.69 -25.86
C PHE A 575 -7.86 21.01 -25.51
N PRO A 576 -7.61 21.90 -24.53
CA PRO A 576 -6.26 22.28 -24.14
C PRO A 576 -5.59 21.22 -23.25
N ILE A 577 -4.32 20.91 -23.54
CA ILE A 577 -3.49 20.00 -22.75
C ILE A 577 -2.35 20.79 -22.12
N PHE A 578 -2.01 20.50 -20.87
CA PHE A 578 -0.83 21.03 -20.19
C PHE A 578 0.05 19.89 -19.66
N GLN A 579 1.30 19.85 -20.08
CA GLN A 579 2.24 18.79 -19.69
C GLN A 579 3.67 19.31 -19.63
N TYR A 580 4.16 19.55 -18.41
CA TYR A 580 5.57 19.80 -18.11
C TYR A 580 6.15 18.65 -17.28
N ASN A 581 7.12 17.94 -17.85
CA ASN A 581 7.84 16.83 -17.19
C ASN A 581 6.92 15.80 -16.51
N GLY A 582 5.77 15.49 -17.13
CA GLY A 582 4.71 14.66 -16.56
C GLY A 582 5.04 13.17 -16.39
N THR A 583 6.28 12.76 -16.69
CA THR A 583 6.70 11.35 -16.76
C THR A 583 7.49 10.88 -15.52
N GLN A 584 7.66 11.74 -14.50
CA GLN A 584 8.47 11.44 -13.32
C GLN A 584 7.83 11.96 -12.04
N LEU A 585 7.82 11.12 -10.99
CA LEU A 585 7.23 11.41 -9.68
C LEU A 585 7.67 12.76 -9.08
N GLY A 586 8.96 13.08 -9.16
CA GLY A 586 9.53 14.31 -8.58
C GLY A 586 8.99 15.62 -9.18
N ASN A 587 8.20 15.54 -10.27
CA ASN A 587 7.53 16.68 -10.89
C ASN A 587 6.10 16.94 -10.37
N PHE A 588 5.60 16.05 -9.52
CA PHE A 588 4.29 16.18 -8.90
C PHE A 588 4.46 16.64 -7.45
N THR A 589 4.42 17.96 -7.25
CA THR A 589 4.37 18.60 -5.93
C THR A 589 3.32 19.70 -5.93
N TYR A 590 2.85 20.10 -4.75
CA TYR A 590 1.90 21.20 -4.62
C TYR A 590 2.40 22.49 -5.29
N ASP A 591 3.62 22.92 -4.99
CA ASP A 591 4.19 24.17 -5.55
C ASP A 591 4.31 24.12 -7.08
N LYS A 592 4.71 22.98 -7.63
CA LYS A 592 4.75 22.78 -9.09
C LYS A 592 3.34 22.82 -9.69
N GLY A 593 2.35 22.23 -9.02
CA GLY A 593 0.95 22.29 -9.43
C GLY A 593 0.42 23.72 -9.43
N TYR A 594 0.73 24.50 -8.40
CA TYR A 594 0.32 25.90 -8.30
C TYR A 594 0.94 26.77 -9.41
N ASP A 595 2.26 26.66 -9.61
CA ASP A 595 2.98 27.35 -10.68
C ASP A 595 2.45 26.97 -12.07
N GLN A 596 2.28 25.67 -12.32
CA GLN A 596 1.82 25.16 -13.61
C GLN A 596 0.35 25.49 -13.89
N GLY A 597 -0.52 25.49 -12.87
CA GLY A 597 -1.89 25.98 -12.98
C GLY A 597 -1.96 27.43 -13.41
N GLY A 598 -1.10 28.29 -12.85
CA GLY A 598 -0.96 29.68 -13.25
C GLY A 598 -0.47 29.87 -14.69
N LYS A 599 0.54 29.09 -15.10
CA LYS A 599 1.07 29.12 -16.48
C LYS A 599 0.03 28.64 -17.50
N ALA A 600 -0.66 27.55 -17.19
CA ALA A 600 -1.74 27.03 -18.02
C ALA A 600 -2.86 28.07 -18.22
N HIS A 601 -3.27 28.75 -17.13
CA HIS A 601 -4.22 29.85 -17.20
C HIS A 601 -3.73 30.97 -18.13
N ALA A 602 -2.50 31.46 -17.91
CA ALA A 602 -1.95 32.57 -18.70
C ALA A 602 -1.89 32.22 -20.19
N LYS A 603 -1.45 31.00 -20.53
CA LYS A 603 -1.39 30.51 -21.91
C LYS A 603 -2.76 30.31 -22.54
N ALA A 604 -3.73 29.81 -21.79
CA ALA A 604 -5.11 29.71 -22.27
C ALA A 604 -5.70 31.10 -22.57
N VAL A 605 -5.43 32.11 -21.73
CA VAL A 605 -5.82 33.50 -22.00
C VAL A 605 -5.10 34.06 -23.23
N GLU A 606 -3.79 33.84 -23.36
CA GLU A 606 -2.98 34.28 -24.50
C GLU A 606 -3.51 33.75 -25.84
N HIS A 607 -3.96 32.50 -25.87
CA HIS A 607 -4.57 31.86 -27.04
C HIS A 607 -6.06 32.19 -27.22
N GLY A 608 -6.64 33.06 -26.38
CA GLY A 608 -8.03 33.47 -26.48
C GLY A 608 -9.04 32.35 -26.18
N ILE A 609 -8.64 31.39 -25.35
CA ILE A 609 -9.51 30.29 -24.95
C ILE A 609 -10.58 30.82 -23.98
N GLY A 610 -11.84 30.57 -24.30
CA GLY A 610 -12.96 31.10 -23.53
C GLY A 610 -13.09 30.54 -22.11
N ALA A 611 -13.63 31.36 -21.21
CA ALA A 611 -13.90 30.97 -19.83
C ALA A 611 -14.82 29.74 -19.75
N GLY A 612 -14.61 28.89 -18.75
CA GLY A 612 -15.29 27.62 -18.55
C GLY A 612 -14.73 26.46 -19.39
N ALA A 613 -13.66 26.68 -20.17
CA ALA A 613 -12.94 25.58 -20.80
C ALA A 613 -12.19 24.74 -19.76
N CYS A 614 -12.08 23.43 -20.01
CA CYS A 614 -11.33 22.50 -19.18
C CYS A 614 -9.92 22.31 -19.73
N ILE A 615 -8.89 22.49 -18.90
CA ILE A 615 -7.48 22.24 -19.26
C ILE A 615 -7.07 20.89 -18.66
N TYR A 616 -6.55 19.97 -19.48
CA TYR A 616 -6.11 18.65 -19.00
C TYR A 616 -4.63 18.67 -18.58
N PHE A 617 -4.36 18.39 -17.31
CA PHE A 617 -3.01 18.27 -16.77
C PHE A 617 -2.57 16.81 -16.77
N ALA A 618 -1.37 16.55 -17.30
CA ALA A 618 -0.92 15.19 -17.60
C ALA A 618 -0.08 14.54 -16.49
N VAL A 619 -0.51 13.34 -16.07
CA VAL A 619 0.25 12.33 -15.31
C VAL A 619 0.59 11.19 -16.27
N ASP A 620 1.75 11.31 -16.92
CA ASP A 620 2.13 10.48 -18.06
C ASP A 620 3.16 9.41 -17.69
N TYR A 621 2.86 8.65 -16.64
CA TYR A 621 3.65 7.49 -16.21
C TYR A 621 2.78 6.51 -15.41
N ASP A 622 3.29 5.32 -15.13
CA ASP A 622 2.60 4.30 -14.33
C ASP A 622 2.64 4.64 -12.83
N ALA A 623 1.82 5.60 -12.41
CA ALA A 623 1.70 6.01 -11.01
C ALA A 623 0.99 4.94 -10.16
N MET A 624 1.68 4.49 -9.11
CA MET A 624 1.12 3.57 -8.11
C MET A 624 0.30 4.33 -7.06
N ASP A 625 -0.60 3.65 -6.33
CA ASP A 625 -1.45 4.27 -5.32
C ASP A 625 -0.68 5.13 -4.30
N SER A 626 0.46 4.63 -3.82
CA SER A 626 1.30 5.37 -2.87
C SER A 626 1.85 6.68 -3.46
N GLU A 627 2.14 6.70 -4.76
CA GLU A 627 2.63 7.87 -5.47
C GLU A 627 1.50 8.86 -5.78
N ILE A 628 0.28 8.34 -5.99
CA ILE A 628 -0.92 9.16 -6.12
C ILE A 628 -1.15 9.93 -4.81
N ASP A 629 -1.10 9.24 -3.67
CA ASP A 629 -1.25 9.83 -2.34
C ASP A 629 -0.18 10.88 -2.04
N SER A 630 1.09 10.53 -2.25
CA SER A 630 2.22 11.36 -1.80
C SER A 630 2.52 12.55 -2.71
N ASN A 631 2.17 12.49 -3.99
CA ASN A 631 2.65 13.45 -4.99
C ASN A 631 1.57 13.94 -5.96
N VAL A 632 0.82 13.04 -6.61
CA VAL A 632 -0.15 13.44 -7.64
C VAL A 632 -1.30 14.23 -7.03
N LEU A 633 -1.91 13.78 -5.94
CA LEU A 633 -2.98 14.53 -5.26
C LEU A 633 -2.52 15.90 -4.76
N PRO A 634 -1.36 16.04 -4.08
CA PRO A 634 -0.80 17.36 -3.76
C PRO A 634 -0.63 18.27 -4.97
N TYR A 635 -0.12 17.75 -6.10
CA TYR A 635 0.03 18.53 -7.33
C TYR A 635 -1.32 19.07 -7.84
N PHE A 636 -2.35 18.24 -7.92
CA PHE A 636 -3.67 18.69 -8.40
C PHE A 636 -4.37 19.65 -7.44
N LYS A 637 -4.13 19.53 -6.12
CA LYS A 637 -4.56 20.56 -5.15
C LYS A 637 -3.90 21.91 -5.45
N GLY A 638 -2.61 21.92 -5.78
CA GLY A 638 -1.92 23.13 -6.23
C GLY A 638 -2.51 23.72 -7.52
N VAL A 639 -2.81 22.89 -8.52
CA VAL A 639 -3.47 23.31 -9.77
C VAL A 639 -4.82 23.97 -9.49
N ARG A 640 -5.66 23.33 -8.68
CA ARG A 640 -6.97 23.85 -8.27
C ARG A 640 -6.83 25.21 -7.60
N ASP A 641 -5.94 25.32 -6.63
CA ASP A 641 -5.78 26.53 -5.82
C ASP A 641 -5.22 27.69 -6.66
N ALA A 642 -4.35 27.41 -7.64
CA ALA A 642 -3.89 28.41 -8.61
C ALA A 642 -5.00 28.91 -9.54
N LEU A 643 -5.83 28.01 -10.08
CA LEU A 643 -6.97 28.41 -10.92
C LEU A 643 -8.01 29.19 -10.11
N ALA A 644 -8.23 28.82 -8.84
CA ALA A 644 -9.09 29.56 -7.92
C ALA A 644 -8.56 30.96 -7.62
N ALA A 645 -7.26 31.12 -7.38
CA ALA A 645 -6.61 32.42 -7.20
C ALA A 645 -6.75 33.33 -8.43
N LEU A 646 -6.93 32.73 -9.62
CA LEU A 646 -7.15 33.42 -10.90
C LEU A 646 -8.63 33.48 -11.29
N GLY A 647 -9.53 33.42 -10.30
CA GLY A 647 -10.96 33.66 -10.46
C GLY A 647 -11.74 32.50 -11.07
N ASN A 648 -11.21 31.26 -11.06
CA ASN A 648 -11.84 30.07 -11.64
C ASN A 648 -12.30 30.28 -13.09
N ARG A 649 -11.49 31.00 -13.89
CA ARG A 649 -11.79 31.23 -15.32
C ARG A 649 -11.85 29.93 -16.11
N TYR A 650 -11.05 28.93 -15.75
CA TYR A 650 -10.96 27.63 -16.41
C TYR A 650 -11.17 26.52 -15.39
N ASP A 651 -11.79 25.43 -15.84
CA ASP A 651 -11.78 24.16 -15.11
C ASP A 651 -10.49 23.40 -15.41
N TYR A 652 -10.21 22.37 -14.61
CA TYR A 652 -9.13 21.43 -14.90
C TYR A 652 -9.65 20.00 -14.97
N GLY A 653 -9.01 19.24 -15.85
CA GLY A 653 -9.13 17.80 -15.98
C GLY A 653 -7.78 17.14 -15.77
N VAL A 654 -7.81 15.81 -15.71
CA VAL A 654 -6.62 14.98 -15.52
C VAL A 654 -6.44 14.07 -16.72
N TYR A 655 -5.23 14.06 -17.29
CA TYR A 655 -4.79 12.99 -18.16
C TYR A 655 -3.98 11.97 -17.36
N GLY A 656 -4.30 10.68 -17.47
CA GLY A 656 -3.58 9.62 -16.76
C GLY A 656 -4.28 8.26 -16.83
N SER A 657 -3.73 7.28 -16.11
CA SER A 657 -4.33 5.95 -16.00
C SER A 657 -5.71 6.01 -15.36
N ARG A 658 -6.56 4.99 -15.55
CA ARG A 658 -7.91 4.93 -14.97
C ARG A 658 -7.91 5.22 -13.46
N ASN A 659 -6.98 4.62 -12.71
CA ASN A 659 -6.84 4.86 -11.28
C ASN A 659 -6.49 6.33 -10.97
N VAL A 660 -5.48 6.91 -11.64
CA VAL A 660 -5.14 8.33 -11.48
C VAL A 660 -6.34 9.23 -11.73
N CYS A 661 -7.05 8.99 -12.85
CA CYS A 661 -8.25 9.73 -13.21
C CYS A 661 -9.35 9.63 -12.14
N ILE A 662 -9.63 8.42 -11.65
CA ILE A 662 -10.62 8.18 -10.59
C ILE A 662 -10.23 8.94 -9.31
N ARG A 663 -9.02 8.70 -8.80
CA ARG A 663 -8.53 9.27 -7.53
C ARG A 663 -8.50 10.80 -7.57
N VAL A 664 -7.93 11.38 -8.63
CA VAL A 664 -7.84 12.85 -8.78
C VAL A 664 -9.23 13.48 -8.95
N SER A 665 -10.16 12.83 -9.65
CA SER A 665 -11.53 13.33 -9.78
C SER A 665 -12.28 13.34 -8.44
N HIS A 666 -12.08 12.31 -7.61
CA HIS A 666 -12.78 12.20 -6.33
C HIS A 666 -12.15 13.00 -5.19
N GLU A 667 -10.82 13.13 -5.16
CA GLU A 667 -10.09 13.69 -4.01
C GLU A 667 -9.47 15.06 -4.28
N ALA A 668 -9.42 15.45 -5.54
CA ALA A 668 -8.96 16.77 -5.97
C ALA A 668 -9.91 17.38 -7.01
N ASP A 669 -11.18 16.98 -7.05
CA ASP A 669 -12.27 17.63 -7.79
C ASP A 669 -12.03 17.90 -9.29
N ALA A 670 -11.19 17.10 -9.96
CA ALA A 670 -11.00 17.26 -11.40
C ALA A 670 -12.32 17.05 -12.15
N ARG A 671 -12.67 18.00 -13.01
CA ARG A 671 -13.98 18.04 -13.68
C ARG A 671 -14.14 16.90 -14.67
N TRP A 672 -13.10 16.62 -15.44
CA TRP A 672 -13.10 15.62 -16.51
C TRP A 672 -11.85 14.76 -16.52
N SER A 673 -12.00 13.52 -16.96
CA SER A 673 -10.89 12.58 -17.14
C SER A 673 -10.56 12.37 -18.62
N PHE A 674 -9.29 12.51 -18.97
CA PHE A 674 -8.69 12.10 -20.24
C PHE A 674 -7.85 10.84 -20.01
N VAL A 675 -8.42 9.68 -20.29
CA VAL A 675 -7.80 8.40 -19.91
C VAL A 675 -6.67 8.04 -20.88
N SER A 676 -5.50 7.67 -20.33
CA SER A 676 -4.36 7.10 -21.07
C SER A 676 -4.61 5.62 -21.41
N GLY A 677 -5.66 5.35 -22.17
CA GLY A 677 -6.14 3.99 -22.44
C GLY A 677 -5.13 3.12 -23.20
N MET A 678 -4.30 3.70 -24.06
CA MET A 678 -3.32 2.97 -24.85
C MET A 678 -2.15 2.44 -24.00
N SER A 679 -1.94 2.99 -22.81
CA SER A 679 -1.00 2.51 -21.80
C SER A 679 -1.61 1.33 -21.01
N TRP A 680 -2.10 0.31 -21.72
CA TRP A 680 -2.80 -0.84 -21.13
C TRP A 680 -1.93 -1.68 -20.18
N GLY A 681 -0.61 -1.52 -20.23
CA GLY A 681 0.33 -2.14 -19.31
C GLY A 681 0.51 -1.42 -17.97
N PHE A 682 0.02 -0.17 -17.85
CA PHE A 682 0.09 0.59 -16.60
C PHE A 682 -0.76 -0.11 -15.52
N SER A 683 -0.19 -0.23 -14.33
CA SER A 683 -0.82 -0.78 -13.14
C SER A 683 -2.15 -0.08 -12.83
N GLY A 684 -2.22 1.24 -13.00
CA GLY A 684 -3.47 2.01 -12.83
C GLY A 684 -4.54 1.78 -13.90
N ASN A 685 -4.26 0.99 -14.94
CA ASN A 685 -5.23 0.55 -15.96
C ASN A 685 -5.65 -0.93 -15.79
N LEU A 686 -5.00 -1.67 -14.88
CA LEU A 686 -5.27 -3.08 -14.60
C LEU A 686 -6.02 -3.19 -13.28
N GLY A 687 -7.31 -3.52 -13.34
CA GLY A 687 -8.15 -3.62 -12.13
C GLY A 687 -9.10 -2.45 -11.88
N TYR A 688 -9.15 -1.47 -12.79
CA TYR A 688 -9.94 -0.25 -12.61
C TYR A 688 -10.95 -0.07 -13.75
N PRO A 689 -12.21 0.30 -13.46
CA PRO A 689 -13.21 0.61 -14.48
C PRO A 689 -12.92 1.97 -15.15
N LEU A 690 -13.66 2.29 -16.22
CA LEU A 690 -13.62 3.65 -16.78
C LEU A 690 -14.09 4.67 -15.74
N PRO A 691 -13.40 5.82 -15.55
CA PRO A 691 -13.81 6.86 -14.61
C PRO A 691 -15.21 7.40 -14.94
N ALA A 692 -16.05 7.69 -13.94
CA ALA A 692 -17.41 8.18 -14.18
C ALA A 692 -17.46 9.47 -15.03
N ASN A 693 -16.47 10.35 -14.87
CA ASN A 693 -16.32 11.60 -15.60
C ASN A 693 -15.34 11.51 -16.80
N TRP A 694 -15.10 10.32 -17.38
CA TRP A 694 -14.25 10.22 -18.57
C TRP A 694 -14.86 10.98 -19.75
N SER A 695 -14.09 11.87 -20.36
CA SER A 695 -14.50 12.65 -21.54
C SER A 695 -13.77 12.20 -22.79
N LEU A 696 -12.50 11.83 -22.61
CA LEU A 696 -11.60 11.40 -23.66
C LEU A 696 -10.93 10.10 -23.20
N ASN A 697 -10.68 9.18 -24.14
CA ASN A 697 -9.86 7.99 -23.90
C ASN A 697 -8.91 7.81 -25.07
N GLN A 698 -7.61 7.96 -24.84
CA GLN A 698 -6.55 7.75 -25.83
C GLN A 698 -6.34 6.27 -26.04
N ILE A 699 -6.61 5.75 -27.23
CA ILE A 699 -6.62 4.29 -27.47
C ILE A 699 -5.50 3.80 -28.39
N ARG A 700 -4.90 4.67 -29.19
CA ARG A 700 -3.87 4.29 -30.17
C ARG A 700 -3.12 5.51 -30.71
N GLU A 701 -1.80 5.42 -30.79
CA GLU A 701 -0.96 6.31 -31.60
C GLU A 701 -0.79 5.72 -33.01
N TYR A 702 -0.82 6.56 -34.04
CA TYR A 702 -0.48 6.15 -35.40
C TYR A 702 -0.01 7.33 -36.26
N GLU A 703 0.68 7.03 -37.36
CA GLU A 703 1.04 8.03 -38.37
C GLU A 703 -0.20 8.33 -39.25
N PHE A 704 -0.81 9.50 -39.07
CA PHE A 704 -2.00 9.90 -39.81
C PHE A 704 -1.68 10.26 -41.27
N GLN A 705 -0.57 10.98 -41.45
CA GLN A 705 0.07 11.27 -42.73
C GLN A 705 1.58 11.25 -42.52
N SER A 706 2.37 11.13 -43.60
CA SER A 706 3.83 11.09 -43.48
C SER A 706 4.37 12.27 -42.67
N GLY A 707 5.05 11.98 -41.57
CA GLY A 707 5.61 12.99 -40.64
C GLY A 707 4.58 13.67 -39.73
N TRP A 708 3.35 13.16 -39.64
CA TRP A 708 2.29 13.65 -38.76
C TRP A 708 1.70 12.51 -37.93
N GLY A 709 2.28 12.30 -36.76
CA GLY A 709 1.76 11.41 -35.72
C GLY A 709 0.49 11.98 -35.09
N LEU A 710 -0.47 11.10 -34.81
CA LEU A 710 -1.75 11.44 -34.19
C LEU A 710 -2.10 10.37 -33.16
N ASP A 711 -2.57 10.84 -32.02
CA ASP A 711 -3.18 9.99 -31.01
C ASP A 711 -4.70 9.95 -31.19
N HIS A 712 -5.25 8.74 -31.21
CA HIS A 712 -6.64 8.47 -31.46
C HIS A 712 -7.44 8.51 -30.14
N ASN A 713 -8.34 9.48 -30.01
CA ASN A 713 -9.09 9.71 -28.78
C ASN A 713 -10.58 9.47 -28.98
N ILE A 714 -11.13 8.54 -28.21
CA ILE A 714 -12.58 8.37 -28.12
C ILE A 714 -13.14 9.54 -27.34
N TRP A 715 -14.00 10.33 -27.95
CA TRP A 715 -14.67 11.45 -27.33
C TRP A 715 -16.08 11.04 -26.93
N ARG A 716 -16.40 11.15 -25.63
CA ARG A 716 -17.66 10.68 -25.07
C ARG A 716 -18.80 11.67 -25.28
N ASP A 717 -19.93 11.18 -25.77
CA ASP A 717 -21.19 11.93 -25.73
C ASP A 717 -21.55 12.33 -24.30
N GLY A 718 -21.84 13.62 -24.07
CA GLY A 718 -22.10 14.17 -22.74
C GLY A 718 -20.85 14.33 -21.86
N GLY A 719 -19.64 14.11 -22.40
CA GLY A 719 -18.38 14.53 -21.79
C GLY A 719 -18.08 16.01 -22.05
N ASP A 720 -16.81 16.38 -21.86
CA ASP A 720 -16.29 17.72 -22.15
C ASP A 720 -16.61 18.15 -23.58
N PRO A 721 -17.38 19.24 -23.80
CA PRO A 721 -17.73 19.69 -25.14
C PRO A 721 -16.54 20.28 -25.90
N GLY A 722 -15.40 20.54 -25.26
CA GLY A 722 -14.30 21.30 -25.83
C GLY A 722 -14.70 22.74 -26.19
N VAL A 723 -13.75 23.46 -26.77
CA VAL A 723 -13.85 24.87 -27.13
C VAL A 723 -14.17 24.99 -28.62
N SER A 724 -15.09 25.88 -29.00
CA SER A 724 -15.54 26.03 -30.40
C SER A 724 -15.47 27.45 -30.94
N ARG A 725 -14.93 28.40 -30.18
CA ARG A 725 -14.70 29.79 -30.58
C ARG A 725 -13.68 30.47 -29.67
N VAL A 726 -13.01 31.50 -30.18
CA VAL A 726 -12.21 32.45 -29.40
C VAL A 726 -13.15 33.35 -28.60
N SER A 727 -12.78 33.73 -27.37
CA SER A 727 -13.54 34.66 -26.52
C SER A 727 -13.16 36.12 -26.72
#